data_AF-A0A210PQ38-F1
#
_entry.id   AF-A0A210PQ38-F1
#
_cell.length_a   1.000
_cell.length_b   1.000
_cell.length_c   1.000
_cell.angle_alpha   90.00
_cell.angle_beta   90.00
_cell.angle_gamma   90.00
#
_symmetry.space_group_name_H-M   'P 1'
#
loop_
_entity.id
_entity.type
_entity.pdbx_description
1 polymer ?
#
loop_
_entity_poly.entity_id
_entity_poly.type
_entity_poly.pdbx_seq_one_letter_code
_entity_poly.pdbx_strand_id
1 'polypeptide(L)'
;MKTIKTCGSLLSINYLCTITTGLSYLCTITTGLSYLCTITTGLSYLCTITTGLSYLCTITTGLSYLCTITTGLSYLCTITTGLSYLCTITTGLSYLCTITTGLSYLCTITTGLSYLCTITTGLSYLCTITTGLSYLCTITTGLSYLCTITTGLSYLCTITTGLSYLCTITTGLSYLCTITTGLSYLCTITTGLSYLCTITTGLSYLCTITTGLSYLCTITTGLSYLCTITTGLSYLCTITTGLSYLCTITTGLSYLCTITTGLSYLCTITTGLSYLCTITTGLSYLCTITTGLSYLCTITTGLSYLCTITTGLSYLCTITTGLSYLCTITTGLSYLCTITTGLSYLCTITTGLSYLCTITTGLSYLCTITTGLSYLCTITTGLSYLCTITTGLSYLCTITTGLSYLCTITTGLSYLCTITTGLSYLCTITTGLSYLCTITTGLSYLCTITTGLSYLCTITTGLSYLCTITTGLSYLCTITTGLSYLCTITTGLSYLCTITTGLSYLCTITTGLSYLCTITTGLSYLCTITTGLSYLCTITTGLSYLCTITTGLSYLCTITTGLSYLCTITTGLSYLCTITTGLSYLCTITTGLSYLCTITTGLSYLCTITTGLSYLCTITTGLSYLCTITTGLSYLCTITTGLSYLCTITTGLSYLCTITTGLSYLCTITTGLSYLCTITTGLSYLCTITTGLSYLCTITTGLSYLCTITTGLSYLCTITTGLSYLCTITTGLSYLCTITTGLSYLCTITTGLSYLCTITTGLSYLCTITTGLSYLCTITTGLSYLCTITTGLSYLCTITTGLSYLCTITTGLSYLCTITTGLSYLCTITTGLSYLCTITTGLSYLCTITTGLSYLCTITTGLSYLCTITTGLSYLCTITTGLSYLCTITTGLSYLCTITTGLSYLCTITTGLSYLCTITTGLSYLCTITTGLSYLCTITTGLSYLCTITTGLSYLCTITTGLSYLCTITTGLSYLCTITTGLSYLCTITTGLSYLCTITSG
;
A
#
# COMPACT_ATOMS: atom_id res chain seq x y z
N MET A 1 136.47 23.02 -51.55
CA MET A 1 137.29 24.21 -51.88
C MET A 1 136.36 25.30 -52.44
N LYS A 2 136.28 26.45 -51.76
CA LYS A 2 135.89 27.82 -52.19
C LYS A 2 134.73 28.11 -53.20
N THR A 3 133.80 28.94 -52.69
CA THR A 3 133.21 30.22 -53.24
C THR A 3 132.01 30.28 -54.21
N ILE A 4 130.82 30.61 -53.64
CA ILE A 4 130.06 31.91 -53.65
C ILE A 4 129.36 32.48 -54.94
N LYS A 5 128.02 32.61 -54.82
CA LYS A 5 127.00 33.66 -55.18
C LYS A 5 126.92 34.32 -56.59
N THR A 6 125.68 34.50 -57.11
CA THR A 6 124.87 35.77 -57.06
C THR A 6 123.47 35.68 -57.74
N CYS A 7 122.59 36.65 -57.38
CA CYS A 7 121.12 36.79 -57.52
C CYS A 7 120.49 37.08 -58.92
N GLY A 8 119.15 36.93 -59.02
CA GLY A 8 118.26 37.82 -59.80
C GLY A 8 116.94 37.21 -60.30
N SER A 9 115.79 37.82 -59.99
CA SER A 9 114.38 37.35 -60.04
C SER A 9 113.58 37.64 -61.34
N LEU A 10 112.50 36.85 -61.64
CA LEU A 10 111.13 37.35 -62.02
C LEU A 10 110.09 36.25 -62.38
N LEU A 11 108.90 36.37 -61.76
CA LEU A 11 107.50 35.96 -62.06
C LEU A 11 107.11 34.64 -62.80
N SER A 12 106.35 33.78 -62.10
CA SER A 12 105.21 33.00 -62.63
C SER A 12 104.23 32.64 -61.49
N ILE A 13 102.95 33.04 -61.56
CA ILE A 13 101.91 32.52 -60.65
C ILE A 13 101.32 31.28 -61.32
N ASN A 14 101.77 30.12 -60.83
CA ASN A 14 101.40 28.79 -61.29
C ASN A 14 100.07 28.32 -60.67
N TYR A 15 99.26 27.60 -61.45
CA TYR A 15 98.21 26.73 -60.92
C TYR A 15 98.87 25.61 -60.11
N LEU A 16 98.75 25.70 -58.78
CA LEU A 16 99.33 24.73 -57.88
C LEU A 16 98.31 23.61 -57.63
N CYS A 17 98.34 22.57 -58.46
CA CYS A 17 97.74 21.28 -58.11
C CYS A 17 98.83 20.44 -57.46
N THR A 18 98.98 20.54 -56.14
CA THR A 18 99.88 19.69 -55.37
C THR A 18 99.21 18.35 -55.10
N ILE A 19 99.83 17.28 -55.59
CA ILE A 19 99.55 15.89 -55.21
C ILE A 19 100.66 15.49 -54.25
N THR A 20 100.33 15.28 -52.97
CA THR A 20 101.30 14.86 -51.94
C THR A 20 101.04 13.41 -51.52
N THR A 21 102.11 12.61 -51.55
CA THR A 21 102.16 11.20 -51.10
C THR A 21 103.09 11.09 -49.89
N GLY A 22 102.55 10.91 -48.68
CA GLY A 22 103.35 10.70 -47.44
C GLY A 22 103.18 11.78 -46.33
N LEU A 23 103.68 11.46 -45.12
CA LEU A 23 103.56 12.24 -43.86
C LEU A 23 103.91 13.75 -44.04
N SER A 24 102.95 14.66 -43.82
CA SER A 24 103.17 16.12 -44.04
C SER A 24 102.41 17.08 -43.09
N TYR A 25 103.04 18.23 -42.78
CA TYR A 25 102.46 19.41 -42.12
C TYR A 25 102.50 20.60 -43.11
N LEU A 26 101.36 21.25 -43.41
CA LEU A 26 101.25 22.31 -44.41
C LEU A 26 100.41 23.48 -43.87
N CYS A 27 100.88 24.72 -43.99
CA CYS A 27 100.12 25.93 -43.66
C CYS A 27 100.09 26.85 -44.89
N THR A 28 98.90 27.24 -45.36
CA THR A 28 98.74 28.11 -46.53
C THR A 28 97.93 29.35 -46.15
N ILE A 29 98.46 30.54 -46.45
CA ILE A 29 97.76 31.82 -46.26
C ILE A 29 97.54 32.43 -47.66
N THR A 30 96.30 32.76 -48.00
CA THR A 30 95.96 33.36 -49.30
C THR A 30 95.14 34.64 -49.12
N THR A 31 95.50 35.68 -49.86
CA THR A 31 94.85 37.00 -49.85
C THR A 31 94.40 37.34 -51.28
N GLY A 32 93.10 37.60 -51.48
CA GLY A 32 92.53 37.97 -52.81
C GLY A 32 91.74 36.87 -53.54
N LEU A 33 91.37 37.13 -54.80
CA LEU A 33 90.50 36.30 -55.64
C LEU A 33 91.21 34.99 -56.04
N SER A 34 90.75 33.83 -55.57
CA SER A 34 91.51 32.57 -55.70
C SER A 34 90.65 31.33 -55.94
N TYR A 35 91.15 30.44 -56.81
CA TYR A 35 90.64 29.07 -57.04
C TYR A 35 91.75 28.09 -56.67
N LEU A 36 91.55 27.26 -55.64
CA LEU A 36 92.57 26.37 -55.13
C LEU A 36 92.03 24.94 -55.04
N CYS A 37 92.75 23.97 -55.61
CA CYS A 37 92.44 22.54 -55.50
C CYS A 37 93.62 21.80 -54.86
N THR A 38 93.43 21.13 -53.73
CA THR A 38 94.48 20.36 -53.06
C THR A 38 94.10 18.88 -52.98
N ILE A 39 94.99 17.97 -53.38
CA ILE A 39 94.79 16.52 -53.28
C ILE A 39 95.87 15.91 -52.39
N THR A 40 95.50 15.28 -51.27
CA THR A 40 96.47 14.69 -50.34
C THR A 40 96.23 13.20 -50.09
N THR A 41 97.30 12.42 -50.01
CA THR A 41 97.27 10.95 -49.76
C THR A 41 98.23 10.60 -48.60
N GLY A 42 97.73 9.97 -47.53
CA GLY A 42 98.51 9.56 -46.34
C GLY A 42 98.21 10.33 -45.04
N LEU A 43 99.15 10.32 -44.08
CA LEU A 43 99.05 11.08 -42.81
C LEU A 43 99.31 12.58 -43.06
N SER A 44 98.41 13.50 -42.67
CA SER A 44 98.60 14.94 -42.94
C SER A 44 98.03 15.90 -41.89
N TYR A 45 98.66 17.07 -41.70
CA TYR A 45 98.16 18.20 -40.91
C TYR A 45 98.18 19.47 -41.80
N LEU A 46 97.03 20.06 -42.09
CA LEU A 46 96.88 21.20 -43.01
C LEU A 46 96.18 22.35 -42.29
N CYS A 47 96.74 23.56 -42.34
CA CYS A 47 96.08 24.78 -41.89
C CYS A 47 95.96 25.75 -43.08
N THR A 48 94.79 26.32 -43.33
CA THR A 48 94.57 27.27 -44.43
C THR A 48 93.93 28.54 -43.87
N ILE A 49 94.45 29.72 -44.19
CA ILE A 49 93.84 31.01 -43.83
C ILE A 49 93.58 31.77 -45.12
N THR A 50 92.34 32.17 -45.38
CA THR A 50 91.95 32.89 -46.61
C THR A 50 91.25 34.20 -46.29
N THR A 51 91.59 35.26 -47.02
CA THR A 51 90.91 36.56 -46.92
C THR A 51 90.49 37.03 -48.32
N GLY A 52 89.20 37.31 -48.55
CA GLY A 52 88.65 37.72 -49.85
C GLY A 52 87.66 36.74 -50.49
N LEU A 53 87.51 36.80 -51.82
CA LEU A 53 86.55 36.02 -52.61
C LEU A 53 87.21 34.72 -53.11
N SER A 54 86.81 33.54 -52.62
CA SER A 54 87.59 32.30 -52.85
C SER A 54 86.75 31.05 -53.17
N TYR A 55 87.28 30.20 -54.06
CA TYR A 55 86.78 28.87 -54.38
C TYR A 55 87.84 27.83 -54.03
N LEU A 56 87.60 27.00 -53.02
CA LEU A 56 88.57 26.01 -52.54
C LEU A 56 87.97 24.61 -52.66
N CYS A 57 88.64 23.71 -53.36
CA CYS A 57 88.35 22.28 -53.36
C CYS A 57 89.49 21.50 -52.69
N THR A 58 89.19 20.61 -51.76
CA THR A 58 90.22 19.75 -51.15
C THR A 58 89.76 18.30 -51.24
N ILE A 59 90.64 17.39 -51.66
CA ILE A 59 90.40 15.95 -51.72
C ILE A 59 91.48 15.26 -50.88
N THR A 60 91.13 14.58 -49.80
CA THR A 60 92.10 13.93 -48.92
C THR A 60 91.81 12.43 -48.79
N THR A 61 92.85 11.61 -48.78
CA THR A 61 92.75 10.15 -48.57
C THR A 61 93.76 9.73 -47.50
N GLY A 62 93.34 9.13 -46.38
CA GLY A 62 94.21 8.78 -45.24
C GLY A 62 93.87 9.46 -43.91
N LEU A 63 94.85 9.60 -43.01
CA LEU A 63 94.68 10.13 -41.64
C LEU A 63 95.04 11.63 -41.60
N SER A 64 94.08 12.55 -41.43
CA SER A 64 94.29 13.99 -41.66
C SER A 64 93.77 14.91 -40.54
N TYR A 65 94.44 16.03 -40.31
CA TYR A 65 93.97 17.15 -39.48
C TYR A 65 93.95 18.41 -40.34
N LEU A 66 92.81 19.04 -40.57
CA LEU A 66 92.66 20.24 -41.41
C LEU A 66 92.06 21.37 -40.58
N CYS A 67 92.67 22.55 -40.56
CA CYS A 67 92.10 23.78 -40.01
C CYS A 67 91.95 24.80 -41.15
N THR A 68 90.80 25.45 -41.30
CA THR A 68 90.58 26.48 -42.31
C THR A 68 90.00 27.73 -41.64
N ILE A 69 90.52 28.92 -41.91
CA ILE A 69 90.00 30.19 -41.40
C ILE A 69 89.76 31.09 -42.61
N THR A 70 88.53 31.51 -42.86
CA THR A 70 88.16 32.30 -44.05
C THR A 70 87.45 33.58 -43.63
N THR A 71 87.75 34.69 -44.31
CA THR A 71 87.08 35.98 -44.11
C THR A 71 86.69 36.55 -45.48
N GLY A 72 85.40 36.68 -45.79
CA GLY A 72 84.91 37.15 -47.12
C GLY A 72 83.80 36.30 -47.76
N LEU A 73 83.71 36.33 -49.11
CA LEU A 73 82.76 35.53 -49.91
C LEU A 73 83.42 34.21 -50.34
N SER A 74 82.97 33.04 -49.88
CA SER A 74 83.69 31.78 -50.15
C SER A 74 82.82 30.61 -50.61
N TYR A 75 83.35 29.78 -51.51
CA TYR A 75 82.83 28.48 -51.92
C TYR A 75 83.88 27.41 -51.60
N LEU A 76 83.61 26.53 -50.64
CA LEU A 76 84.55 25.50 -50.19
C LEU A 76 83.94 24.12 -50.41
N CYS A 77 84.61 23.21 -51.11
CA CYS A 77 84.22 21.82 -51.32
C CYS A 77 85.32 20.88 -50.83
N THR A 78 85.11 20.15 -49.74
CA THR A 78 86.09 19.21 -49.19
C THR A 78 85.60 17.77 -49.37
N ILE A 79 86.44 16.85 -49.86
CA ILE A 79 86.16 15.43 -50.02
C ILE A 79 87.22 14.67 -49.23
N THR A 80 86.88 13.82 -48.27
CA THR A 80 87.86 13.09 -47.46
C THR A 80 87.53 11.59 -47.41
N THR A 81 88.54 10.73 -47.46
CA THR A 81 88.41 9.27 -47.30
C THR A 81 89.43 8.75 -46.27
N GLY A 82 89.03 8.41 -45.06
CA GLY A 82 89.91 7.93 -43.98
C GLY A 82 89.57 8.51 -42.59
N LEU A 83 90.58 8.67 -41.72
CA LEU A 83 90.43 9.24 -40.37
C LEU A 83 90.69 10.75 -40.43
N SER A 84 89.80 11.65 -40.01
CA SER A 84 89.97 13.09 -40.22
C SER A 84 89.54 13.97 -39.05
N TYR A 85 90.24 15.08 -38.82
CA TYR A 85 89.88 16.15 -37.88
C TYR A 85 89.86 17.50 -38.63
N LEU A 86 88.69 18.03 -38.97
CA LEU A 86 88.51 19.27 -39.70
C LEU A 86 87.97 20.39 -38.79
N CYS A 87 88.61 21.55 -38.75
CA CYS A 87 88.12 22.76 -38.12
C CYS A 87 87.98 23.85 -39.20
N THR A 88 86.85 24.53 -39.28
CA THR A 88 86.61 25.63 -40.23
C THR A 88 86.05 26.84 -39.48
N ILE A 89 86.62 28.02 -39.68
CA ILE A 89 86.13 29.28 -39.11
C ILE A 89 85.88 30.21 -40.30
N THR A 90 84.68 30.76 -40.44
CA THR A 90 84.31 31.63 -41.56
C THR A 90 83.61 32.90 -41.06
N THR A 91 83.95 34.05 -41.64
CA THR A 91 83.24 35.32 -41.40
C THR A 91 82.86 35.93 -42.76
N GLY A 92 81.57 36.12 -43.06
CA GLY A 92 81.07 36.62 -44.36
C GLY A 92 79.97 35.77 -45.01
N LEU A 93 79.87 35.79 -46.34
CA LEU A 93 78.91 34.99 -47.12
C LEU A 93 79.59 33.70 -47.61
N SER A 94 79.12 32.51 -47.20
CA SER A 94 79.83 31.26 -47.50
C SER A 94 78.93 30.11 -48.00
N TYR A 95 79.46 29.32 -48.93
CA TYR A 95 78.91 28.06 -49.41
C TYR A 95 79.92 26.94 -49.15
N LEU A 96 79.64 26.05 -48.21
CA LEU A 96 80.53 24.97 -47.80
C LEU A 96 79.90 23.62 -48.11
N CYS A 97 80.56 22.79 -48.91
CA CYS A 97 80.24 21.40 -49.15
C CYS A 97 81.35 20.51 -48.56
N THR A 98 81.00 19.54 -47.72
CA THR A 98 81.96 18.55 -47.22
C THR A 98 81.43 17.14 -47.47
N ILE A 99 82.25 16.26 -48.04
CA ILE A 99 81.95 14.85 -48.27
C ILE A 99 83.02 14.04 -47.54
N THR A 100 82.67 13.19 -46.58
CA THR A 100 83.65 12.38 -45.85
C THR A 100 83.27 10.90 -45.85
N THR A 101 84.25 10.02 -45.95
CA THR A 101 84.09 8.57 -45.81
C THR A 101 85.11 8.07 -44.78
N GLY A 102 84.70 7.42 -43.68
CA GLY A 102 85.59 6.97 -42.58
C GLY A 102 85.31 7.61 -41.22
N LEU A 103 86.33 7.72 -40.34
CA LEU A 103 86.22 8.37 -39.01
C LEU A 103 86.43 9.88 -39.16
N SER A 104 85.56 10.75 -38.62
CA SER A 104 85.73 12.21 -38.75
C SER A 104 85.33 13.01 -37.52
N TYR A 105 86.06 14.10 -37.26
CA TYR A 105 85.75 15.14 -36.27
C TYR A 105 85.72 16.50 -36.99
N LEU A 106 84.56 17.08 -37.22
CA LEU A 106 84.36 18.35 -37.92
C LEU A 106 83.87 19.44 -36.94
N CYS A 107 84.55 20.56 -36.87
CA CYS A 107 84.12 21.77 -36.18
C CYS A 107 83.97 22.91 -37.21
N THR A 108 82.85 23.61 -37.23
CA THR A 108 82.61 24.75 -38.13
C THR A 108 82.09 25.93 -37.30
N ILE A 109 82.67 27.11 -37.47
CA ILE A 109 82.22 28.36 -36.83
C ILE A 109 81.98 29.36 -37.96
N THR A 110 80.78 29.90 -38.06
CA THR A 110 80.41 30.83 -39.14
C THR A 110 79.71 32.08 -38.58
N THR A 111 80.05 33.25 -39.10
CA THR A 111 79.35 34.51 -38.81
C THR A 111 78.96 35.18 -40.13
N GLY A 112 77.67 35.40 -40.39
CA GLY A 112 77.15 35.97 -41.65
C GLY A 112 76.05 35.14 -42.33
N LEU A 113 75.98 35.15 -43.66
CA LEU A 113 75.02 34.39 -44.48
C LEU A 113 75.70 33.09 -44.97
N SER A 114 75.18 31.91 -44.63
CA SER A 114 75.87 30.65 -44.96
C SER A 114 74.97 29.54 -45.50
N TYR A 115 75.52 28.76 -46.44
CA TYR A 115 74.95 27.52 -46.99
C TYR A 115 75.95 26.38 -46.75
N LEU A 116 75.65 25.46 -45.84
CA LEU A 116 76.51 24.34 -45.49
C LEU A 116 75.83 23.02 -45.88
N CYS A 117 76.50 22.20 -46.67
CA CYS A 117 76.10 20.85 -47.05
C CYS A 117 77.17 19.86 -46.61
N THR A 118 76.88 18.95 -45.67
CA THR A 118 77.81 17.90 -45.25
C THR A 118 77.25 16.51 -45.59
N ILE A 119 78.06 15.64 -46.17
CA ILE A 119 77.74 14.25 -46.48
C ILE A 119 78.80 13.38 -45.82
N THR A 120 78.45 12.50 -44.89
CA THR A 120 79.42 11.65 -44.20
C THR A 120 79.02 10.17 -44.20
N THR A 121 79.97 9.27 -44.45
CA THR A 121 79.76 7.82 -44.35
C THR A 121 80.78 7.21 -43.37
N GLY A 122 80.39 6.82 -42.16
CA GLY A 122 81.28 6.26 -41.13
C GLY A 122 80.99 6.78 -39.71
N LEU A 123 82.00 6.83 -38.84
CA LEU A 123 81.90 7.39 -37.48
C LEU A 123 82.22 8.90 -37.52
N SER A 124 81.35 9.78 -37.03
CA SER A 124 81.52 11.23 -37.15
C SER A 124 81.15 12.04 -35.90
N TYR A 125 81.89 13.11 -35.63
CA TYR A 125 81.59 14.13 -34.62
C TYR A 125 81.56 15.50 -35.30
N LEU A 126 80.41 16.15 -35.40
CA LEU A 126 80.20 17.44 -36.05
C LEU A 126 79.74 18.49 -35.03
N CYS A 127 80.46 19.61 -34.95
CA CYS A 127 80.07 20.79 -34.18
C CYS A 127 79.94 21.98 -35.14
N THR A 128 78.80 22.67 -35.15
CA THR A 128 78.57 23.85 -36.00
C THR A 128 78.06 25.02 -35.15
N ILE A 129 78.75 26.15 -35.15
CA ILE A 129 78.32 27.39 -34.49
C ILE A 129 78.06 28.42 -35.58
N THR A 130 76.86 28.99 -35.65
CA THR A 130 76.49 29.97 -36.68
C THR A 130 75.82 31.20 -36.06
N THR A 131 76.17 32.39 -36.54
CA THR A 131 75.46 33.64 -36.20
C THR A 131 75.05 34.36 -37.50
N GLY A 132 73.76 34.60 -37.73
CA GLY A 132 73.24 35.21 -38.97
C GLY A 132 72.14 34.40 -39.68
N LEU A 133 72.10 34.44 -41.02
CA LEU A 133 71.15 33.69 -41.86
C LEU A 133 71.82 32.40 -42.34
N SER A 134 71.29 31.22 -42.02
CA SER A 134 71.95 29.95 -42.37
C SER A 134 71.03 28.89 -42.97
N TYR A 135 71.56 28.15 -43.94
CA TYR A 135 70.98 26.95 -44.54
C TYR A 135 71.97 25.80 -44.33
N LEU A 136 71.61 24.82 -43.51
CA LEU A 136 72.45 23.67 -43.19
C LEU A 136 71.76 22.38 -43.64
N CYS A 137 72.38 21.62 -44.53
CA CYS A 137 71.99 20.28 -44.93
C CYS A 137 73.06 19.29 -44.49
N THR A 138 72.71 18.26 -43.73
CA THR A 138 73.65 17.20 -43.31
C THR A 138 73.07 15.84 -43.66
N ILE A 139 73.86 14.99 -44.31
CA ILE A 139 73.50 13.61 -44.68
C ILE A 139 74.55 12.69 -44.08
N THR A 140 74.17 11.79 -43.19
CA THR A 140 75.12 10.89 -42.52
C THR A 140 74.69 9.42 -42.62
N THR A 141 75.64 8.51 -42.86
CA THR A 141 75.44 7.06 -42.80
C THR A 141 76.47 6.44 -41.86
N GLY A 142 76.08 5.95 -40.68
CA GLY A 142 76.96 5.38 -39.67
C GLY A 142 76.67 5.89 -38.25
N LEU A 143 77.72 6.10 -37.43
CA LEU A 143 77.60 6.55 -36.05
C LEU A 143 77.95 8.05 -35.98
N SER A 144 77.09 8.90 -35.45
CA SER A 144 77.25 10.36 -35.53
C SER A 144 76.92 11.10 -34.24
N TYR A 145 77.68 12.15 -33.94
CA TYR A 145 77.42 13.12 -32.89
C TYR A 145 77.40 14.51 -33.52
N LEU A 146 76.25 15.18 -33.56
CA LEU A 146 76.05 16.50 -34.15
C LEU A 146 75.63 17.51 -33.07
N CYS A 147 76.35 18.61 -32.94
CA CYS A 147 76.02 19.75 -32.10
C CYS A 147 75.91 21.02 -32.96
N THR A 148 74.75 21.66 -33.00
CA THR A 148 74.53 22.89 -33.77
C THR A 148 74.06 24.04 -32.86
N ILE A 149 74.77 25.15 -32.84
CA ILE A 149 74.37 26.37 -32.12
C ILE A 149 74.12 27.47 -33.16
N THR A 150 72.93 28.05 -33.18
CA THR A 150 72.56 29.08 -34.17
C THR A 150 71.91 30.29 -33.50
N THR A 151 72.27 31.50 -33.93
CA THR A 151 71.59 32.74 -33.54
C THR A 151 71.18 33.50 -34.82
N GLY A 152 69.88 33.74 -35.05
CA GLY A 152 69.36 34.38 -36.26
C GLY A 152 68.23 33.59 -36.97
N LEU A 153 68.20 33.64 -38.30
CA LEU A 153 67.23 32.90 -39.14
C LEU A 153 67.91 31.64 -39.69
N SER A 154 67.40 30.45 -39.40
CA SER A 154 68.04 29.20 -39.81
C SER A 154 67.09 28.18 -40.44
N TYR A 155 67.59 27.49 -41.46
CA TYR A 155 66.99 26.32 -42.08
C TYR A 155 67.95 25.13 -41.93
N LEU A 156 67.58 24.12 -41.15
CA LEU A 156 68.39 22.94 -40.88
C LEU A 156 67.67 21.69 -41.38
N CYS A 157 68.30 20.95 -42.29
CA CYS A 157 67.88 19.64 -42.76
C CYS A 157 68.93 18.60 -42.39
N THR A 158 68.56 17.57 -41.62
CA THR A 158 69.46 16.47 -41.26
C THR A 158 68.86 15.14 -41.70
N ILE A 159 69.63 14.32 -42.39
CA ILE A 159 69.25 12.96 -42.83
C ILE A 159 70.31 12.02 -42.27
N THR A 160 69.94 11.10 -41.38
CA THR A 160 70.88 10.16 -40.77
C THR A 160 70.41 8.72 -40.91
N THR A 161 71.35 7.82 -41.19
CA THR A 161 71.12 6.36 -41.17
C THR A 161 72.14 5.73 -40.21
N GLY A 162 71.72 5.08 -39.12
CA GLY A 162 72.60 4.49 -38.09
C GLY A 162 72.37 5.03 -36.66
N LEU A 163 73.44 5.18 -35.86
CA LEU A 163 73.36 5.72 -34.50
C LEU A 163 73.63 7.23 -34.53
N SER A 164 72.76 8.07 -33.99
CA SER A 164 72.96 9.53 -33.99
C SER A 164 72.63 10.21 -32.66
N TYR A 165 73.50 11.12 -32.23
CA TYR A 165 73.24 12.08 -31.15
C TYR A 165 73.21 13.48 -31.75
N LEU A 166 72.08 14.18 -31.68
CA LEU A 166 71.89 15.53 -32.22
C LEU A 166 71.49 16.50 -31.11
N CYS A 167 72.25 17.57 -30.94
CA CYS A 167 71.93 18.68 -30.03
C CYS A 167 71.83 19.98 -30.85
N THR A 168 70.69 20.65 -30.85
CA THR A 168 70.48 21.91 -31.56
C THR A 168 70.02 23.02 -30.60
N ILE A 169 70.77 24.12 -30.53
CA ILE A 169 70.40 25.31 -29.76
C ILE A 169 70.17 26.45 -30.75
N THR A 170 68.99 27.05 -30.75
CA THR A 170 68.63 28.14 -31.67
C THR A 170 68.00 29.32 -30.95
N THR A 171 68.39 30.54 -31.31
CA THR A 171 67.72 31.78 -30.90
C THR A 171 67.31 32.57 -32.14
N GLY A 172 66.00 32.82 -32.35
CA GLY A 172 65.46 33.50 -33.53
C GLY A 172 64.34 32.73 -34.25
N LEU A 173 64.33 32.78 -35.59
CA LEU A 173 63.36 32.07 -36.44
C LEU A 173 64.02 30.82 -37.03
N SER A 174 63.48 29.63 -36.75
CA SER A 174 64.11 28.37 -37.19
C SER A 174 63.14 27.41 -37.87
N TYR A 175 63.62 26.77 -38.94
CA TYR A 175 62.99 25.64 -39.62
C TYR A 175 63.93 24.44 -39.53
N LEU A 176 63.53 23.41 -38.80
CA LEU A 176 64.32 22.20 -38.58
C LEU A 176 63.56 20.97 -39.12
N CYS A 177 64.18 20.27 -40.07
CA CYS A 177 63.72 18.99 -40.60
C CYS A 177 64.76 17.92 -40.29
N THR A 178 64.39 16.87 -39.54
CA THR A 178 65.28 15.74 -39.25
C THR A 178 64.65 14.43 -39.72
N ILE A 179 65.40 13.63 -40.47
CA ILE A 179 64.99 12.30 -40.94
C ILE A 179 66.04 11.31 -40.45
N THR A 180 65.67 10.35 -39.61
CA THR A 180 66.60 9.39 -39.03
C THR A 180 66.13 7.95 -39.20
N THR A 181 67.02 7.04 -39.59
CA THR A 181 66.77 5.59 -39.60
C THR A 181 67.79 4.89 -38.69
N GLY A 182 67.38 4.42 -37.52
CA GLY A 182 68.25 3.74 -36.53
C GLY A 182 68.02 4.18 -35.09
N LEU A 183 69.08 4.27 -34.29
CA LEU A 183 69.04 4.71 -32.89
C LEU A 183 69.37 6.20 -32.82
N SER A 184 68.49 7.04 -32.25
CA SER A 184 68.66 8.50 -32.22
C SER A 184 68.41 9.13 -30.85
N TYR A 185 69.23 10.10 -30.50
CA TYR A 185 69.04 11.01 -29.36
C TYR A 185 69.03 12.44 -29.89
N LEU A 186 67.92 13.15 -29.77
CA LEU A 186 67.72 14.51 -30.26
C LEU A 186 67.35 15.44 -29.11
N CYS A 187 68.15 16.48 -28.89
CA CYS A 187 67.88 17.56 -27.94
C CYS A 187 67.78 18.87 -28.72
N THR A 188 66.66 19.57 -28.61
CA THR A 188 66.43 20.86 -29.27
C THR A 188 66.04 21.91 -28.24
N ILE A 189 66.73 23.05 -28.23
CA ILE A 189 66.42 24.21 -27.39
C ILE A 189 66.22 25.40 -28.32
N THR A 190 65.04 26.02 -28.27
CA THR A 190 64.70 27.14 -29.15
C THR A 190 64.10 28.30 -28.37
N THR A 191 64.50 29.52 -28.69
CA THR A 191 63.85 30.76 -28.23
C THR A 191 63.42 31.59 -29.46
N GLY A 192 62.12 31.82 -29.64
CA GLY A 192 61.57 32.54 -30.80
C GLY A 192 60.46 31.77 -31.54
N LEU A 193 60.43 31.89 -32.88
CA LEU A 193 59.46 31.22 -33.76
C LEU A 193 60.11 29.97 -34.37
N SER A 194 59.52 28.79 -34.17
CA SER A 194 60.12 27.54 -34.64
C SER A 194 59.13 26.62 -35.37
N TYR A 195 59.62 26.00 -36.45
CA TYR A 195 58.97 24.91 -37.16
C TYR A 195 59.89 23.69 -37.12
N LEU A 196 59.47 22.64 -36.44
CA LEU A 196 60.23 21.40 -36.26
C LEU A 196 59.45 20.23 -36.86
N CYS A 197 60.05 19.55 -37.84
CA CYS A 197 59.57 18.31 -38.42
C CYS A 197 60.59 17.20 -38.16
N THR A 198 60.21 16.14 -37.46
CA THR A 198 61.07 14.98 -37.21
C THR A 198 60.41 13.70 -37.73
N ILE A 199 61.16 12.92 -38.51
CA ILE A 199 60.74 11.61 -39.03
C ILE A 199 61.78 10.59 -38.57
N THR A 200 61.38 9.62 -37.76
CA THR A 200 62.32 8.60 -37.23
C THR A 200 61.80 7.18 -37.45
N THR A 201 62.69 6.29 -37.90
CA THR A 201 62.43 4.84 -37.93
C THR A 201 63.44 4.12 -37.05
N GLY A 202 63.04 3.56 -35.91
CA GLY A 202 63.90 2.86 -34.96
C GLY A 202 63.67 3.26 -33.49
N LEU A 203 64.74 3.38 -32.71
CA LEU A 203 64.70 3.78 -31.30
C LEU A 203 65.06 5.27 -31.19
N SER A 204 64.20 6.11 -30.62
CA SER A 204 64.42 7.56 -30.56
C SER A 204 64.14 8.17 -29.18
N TYR A 205 65.05 9.02 -28.71
CA TYR A 205 64.85 9.91 -27.56
C TYR A 205 64.84 11.36 -28.04
N LEU A 206 63.73 12.07 -27.86
CA LEU A 206 63.55 13.46 -28.30
C LEU A 206 63.21 14.34 -27.10
N CYS A 207 64.01 15.37 -26.87
CA CYS A 207 63.76 16.42 -25.89
C CYS A 207 63.67 17.77 -26.63
N THR A 208 62.56 18.50 -26.47
CA THR A 208 62.36 19.82 -27.09
C THR A 208 61.98 20.84 -26.02
N ILE A 209 62.75 21.92 -25.90
CA ILE A 209 62.45 23.05 -25.01
C ILE A 209 62.25 24.28 -25.90
N THR A 210 61.06 24.90 -25.84
CA THR A 210 60.74 26.08 -26.65
C THR A 210 60.16 27.22 -25.81
N THR A 211 60.60 28.44 -26.09
CA THR A 211 59.98 29.67 -25.59
C THR A 211 59.54 30.53 -26.79
N GLY A 212 58.24 30.80 -26.93
CA GLY A 212 57.68 31.55 -28.08
C GLY A 212 56.56 30.81 -28.84
N LEU A 213 56.55 30.92 -30.17
CA LEU A 213 55.57 30.28 -31.06
C LEU A 213 56.21 29.04 -31.70
N SER A 214 55.62 27.86 -31.53
CA SER A 214 56.18 26.61 -32.06
C SER A 214 55.17 25.74 -32.81
N TYR A 215 55.61 25.19 -33.93
CA TYR A 215 54.94 24.15 -34.69
C TYR A 215 55.83 22.91 -34.71
N LEU A 216 55.39 21.83 -34.06
CA LEU A 216 56.13 20.57 -33.95
C LEU A 216 55.33 19.44 -34.59
N CYS A 217 55.91 18.80 -35.61
CA CYS A 217 55.40 17.59 -36.24
C CYS A 217 56.42 16.46 -36.04
N THR A 218 56.00 15.36 -35.42
CA THR A 218 56.86 14.19 -35.18
C THR A 218 56.19 12.93 -35.72
N ILE A 219 56.90 12.17 -36.55
CA ILE A 219 56.46 10.89 -37.10
C ILE A 219 57.49 9.84 -36.70
N THR A 220 57.09 8.84 -35.91
CA THR A 220 58.00 7.80 -35.43
C THR A 220 57.48 6.39 -35.69
N THR A 221 58.35 5.50 -36.18
CA THR A 221 58.07 4.06 -36.28
C THR A 221 59.08 3.29 -35.42
N GLY A 222 58.66 2.72 -34.29
CA GLY A 222 59.53 1.97 -33.36
C GLY A 222 59.31 2.35 -31.89
N LEU A 223 60.39 2.42 -31.10
CA LEU A 223 60.37 2.78 -29.68
C LEU A 223 60.75 4.26 -29.52
N SER A 224 59.89 5.07 -28.91
CA SER A 224 60.11 6.51 -28.77
C SER A 224 59.88 7.06 -27.36
N TYR A 225 60.75 7.98 -26.95
CA TYR A 225 60.60 8.79 -25.74
C TYR A 225 60.63 10.26 -26.16
N LEU A 226 59.53 10.99 -25.98
CA LEU A 226 59.36 12.39 -26.35
C LEU A 226 59.04 13.23 -25.12
N CYS A 227 59.88 14.22 -24.83
CA CYS A 227 59.66 15.22 -23.79
C CYS A 227 59.61 16.61 -24.44
N THR A 228 58.50 17.32 -24.26
CA THR A 228 58.31 18.67 -24.80
C THR A 228 57.97 19.65 -23.67
N ILE A 229 58.70 20.75 -23.58
CA ILE A 229 58.45 21.85 -22.63
C ILE A 229 58.27 23.11 -23.45
N THR A 230 57.09 23.73 -23.37
CA THR A 230 56.75 24.93 -24.15
C THR A 230 56.18 26.05 -23.28
N THR A 231 56.62 27.28 -23.55
CA THR A 231 56.04 28.51 -22.96
C THR A 231 55.62 29.42 -24.10
N GLY A 232 54.32 29.72 -24.24
CA GLY A 232 53.77 30.51 -25.35
C GLY A 232 52.64 29.82 -26.13
N LEU A 233 52.65 29.93 -27.47
CA LEU A 233 51.66 29.33 -28.37
C LEU A 233 52.27 28.12 -29.06
N SER A 234 51.68 26.93 -28.89
CA SER A 234 52.22 25.70 -29.47
C SER A 234 51.18 24.88 -30.25
N TYR A 235 51.62 24.34 -31.39
CA TYR A 235 50.92 23.34 -32.19
C TYR A 235 51.79 22.09 -32.26
N LEU A 236 51.33 21.00 -31.67
CA LEU A 236 52.04 19.72 -31.61
C LEU A 236 51.22 18.62 -32.29
N CYS A 237 51.79 18.01 -33.33
CA CYS A 237 51.27 16.83 -33.99
C CYS A 237 52.26 15.67 -33.82
N THR A 238 51.82 14.56 -33.24
CA THR A 238 52.63 13.35 -33.09
C THR A 238 51.93 12.15 -33.72
N ILE A 239 52.64 11.41 -34.56
CA ILE A 239 52.18 10.15 -35.18
C ILE A 239 53.19 9.08 -34.83
N THR A 240 52.77 8.04 -34.10
CA THR A 240 53.67 6.96 -33.68
C THR A 240 53.11 5.57 -34.03
N THR A 241 53.99 4.67 -34.48
CA THR A 241 53.70 3.24 -34.61
C THR A 241 54.70 2.45 -33.78
N GLY A 242 54.29 1.84 -32.66
CA GLY A 242 55.15 1.07 -31.76
C GLY A 242 54.94 1.42 -30.28
N LEU A 243 56.04 1.50 -29.51
CA LEU A 243 56.02 1.85 -28.08
C LEU A 243 56.41 3.31 -27.91
N SER A 244 55.57 4.12 -27.27
CA SER A 244 55.83 5.57 -27.10
C SER A 244 55.58 6.07 -25.69
N TYR A 245 56.52 6.87 -25.17
CA TYR A 245 56.38 7.66 -23.95
C TYR A 245 56.41 9.14 -24.32
N LEU A 246 55.31 9.86 -24.08
CA LEU A 246 55.16 11.29 -24.39
C LEU A 246 54.88 12.08 -23.11
N CYS A 247 55.74 13.04 -22.80
CA CYS A 247 55.55 14.03 -21.75
C CYS A 247 55.48 15.42 -22.37
N THR A 248 54.42 16.17 -22.10
CA THR A 248 54.22 17.54 -22.58
C THR A 248 53.91 18.47 -21.41
N ILE A 249 54.66 19.57 -21.29
CA ILE A 249 54.44 20.61 -20.29
C ILE A 249 54.29 21.94 -21.03
N THR A 250 53.14 22.59 -20.89
CA THR A 250 52.84 23.83 -21.61
C THR A 250 52.28 24.92 -20.70
N THR A 251 52.78 26.14 -20.83
CA THR A 251 52.17 27.35 -20.28
C THR A 251 51.74 28.27 -21.43
N GLY A 252 50.44 28.55 -21.55
CA GLY A 252 49.87 29.38 -22.63
C GLY A 252 48.75 28.71 -23.43
N LEU A 253 48.74 28.91 -24.76
CA LEU A 253 47.74 28.36 -25.68
C LEU A 253 48.33 27.16 -26.42
N SER A 254 47.66 26.00 -26.35
CA SER A 254 48.17 24.75 -26.93
C SER A 254 47.14 23.98 -27.74
N TYR A 255 47.59 23.45 -28.88
CA TYR A 255 46.88 22.50 -29.70
C TYR A 255 47.72 21.24 -29.83
N LEU A 256 47.25 20.12 -29.28
CA LEU A 256 47.95 18.83 -29.28
C LEU A 256 47.09 17.77 -29.98
N CYS A 257 47.63 17.21 -31.07
CA CYS A 257 47.06 16.07 -31.77
C CYS A 257 48.03 14.89 -31.72
N THR A 258 47.60 13.77 -31.16
CA THR A 258 48.41 12.54 -31.05
C THR A 258 47.69 11.37 -31.69
N ILE A 259 48.36 10.65 -32.60
CA ILE A 259 47.88 9.43 -33.24
C ILE A 259 48.89 8.34 -32.95
N THR A 260 48.48 7.28 -32.26
CA THR A 260 49.41 6.19 -31.91
C THR A 260 48.80 4.82 -32.19
N THR A 261 49.63 3.93 -32.73
CA THR A 261 49.31 2.50 -32.91
C THR A 261 50.32 1.67 -32.10
N GLY A 262 49.87 0.94 -31.08
CA GLY A 262 50.73 0.16 -30.17
C GLY A 262 50.55 0.50 -28.69
N LEU A 263 51.65 0.55 -27.92
CA LEU A 263 51.66 0.83 -26.48
C LEU A 263 52.06 2.29 -26.23
N SER A 264 51.21 3.07 -25.57
CA SER A 264 51.44 4.50 -25.32
C SER A 264 51.29 4.91 -23.86
N TYR A 265 52.20 5.78 -23.41
CA TYR A 265 52.13 6.50 -22.14
C TYR A 265 52.18 8.00 -22.45
N LEU A 266 51.10 8.72 -22.16
CA LEU A 266 50.97 10.16 -22.41
C LEU A 266 50.70 10.90 -21.10
N CYS A 267 51.58 11.85 -20.77
CA CYS A 267 51.42 12.79 -19.66
C CYS A 267 51.39 14.21 -20.21
N THR A 268 50.32 14.96 -19.93
CA THR A 268 50.16 16.35 -20.38
C THR A 268 49.86 17.26 -19.18
N ILE A 269 50.68 18.28 -18.96
CA ILE A 269 50.46 19.31 -17.95
C ILE A 269 50.30 20.65 -18.64
N THR A 270 49.15 21.31 -18.45
CA THR A 270 48.83 22.57 -19.13
C THR A 270 48.32 23.63 -18.15
N THR A 271 48.81 24.86 -18.32
CA THR A 271 48.24 26.05 -17.67
C THR A 271 47.83 27.03 -18.77
N GLY A 272 46.53 27.35 -18.89
CA GLY A 272 45.98 28.21 -19.96
C GLY A 272 44.83 27.58 -20.76
N LEU A 273 44.82 27.82 -22.07
CA LEU A 273 43.80 27.30 -23.00
C LEU A 273 44.39 26.10 -23.77
N SER A 274 43.71 24.95 -23.71
CA SER A 274 44.18 23.72 -24.37
C SER A 274 43.13 23.02 -25.21
N TYR A 275 43.55 22.55 -26.38
CA TYR A 275 42.82 21.62 -27.24
C TYR A 275 43.65 20.36 -27.41
N LEU A 276 43.16 19.23 -26.91
CA LEU A 276 43.84 17.94 -26.95
C LEU A 276 42.97 16.92 -27.69
N CYS A 277 43.50 16.36 -28.77
CA CYS A 277 42.92 15.26 -29.52
C CYS A 277 43.88 14.06 -29.48
N THR A 278 43.40 12.92 -28.97
CA THR A 278 44.19 11.67 -28.93
C THR A 278 43.45 10.53 -29.63
N ILE A 279 44.13 9.85 -30.54
CA ILE A 279 43.64 8.67 -31.24
C ILE A 279 44.62 7.52 -31.01
N THR A 280 44.14 6.42 -30.44
CA THR A 280 44.99 5.33 -29.94
C THR A 280 44.42 3.97 -30.33
N THR A 281 45.22 3.14 -31.01
CA THR A 281 44.90 1.72 -31.21
C THR A 281 45.90 0.84 -30.46
N GLY A 282 45.48 0.18 -29.38
CA GLY A 282 46.33 -0.68 -28.53
C GLY A 282 46.17 -0.43 -27.04
N LEU A 283 47.27 -0.47 -26.28
CA LEU A 283 47.30 -0.23 -24.84
C LEU A 283 47.73 1.22 -24.56
N SER A 284 46.95 1.96 -23.78
CA SER A 284 47.19 3.39 -23.54
C SER A 284 47.04 3.79 -22.07
N TYR A 285 47.95 4.64 -21.60
CA TYR A 285 47.89 5.32 -20.31
C TYR A 285 47.96 6.83 -20.56
N LEU A 286 46.89 7.55 -20.23
CA LEU A 286 46.77 8.99 -20.43
C LEU A 286 46.53 9.68 -19.09
N CYS A 287 47.41 10.61 -18.74
CA CYS A 287 47.28 11.49 -17.58
C CYS A 287 47.28 12.95 -18.04
N THR A 288 46.21 13.69 -17.77
CA THR A 288 46.08 15.10 -18.15
C THR A 288 45.79 15.96 -16.92
N ILE A 289 46.63 16.96 -16.66
CA ILE A 289 46.43 17.96 -15.61
C ILE A 289 46.30 19.32 -16.27
N THR A 290 45.18 20.01 -16.05
CA THR A 290 44.91 21.31 -16.68
C THR A 290 44.37 22.34 -15.70
N THR A 291 44.91 23.55 -15.74
CA THR A 291 44.33 24.73 -15.09
C THR A 291 43.91 25.75 -16.16
N GLY A 292 42.63 26.07 -16.26
CA GLY A 292 42.07 26.99 -17.27
C GLY A 292 40.90 26.41 -18.08
N LEU A 293 40.88 26.70 -19.39
CA LEU A 293 39.84 26.24 -20.33
C LEU A 293 40.39 25.07 -21.15
N SER A 294 39.72 23.92 -21.13
CA SER A 294 40.18 22.72 -21.83
C SER A 294 39.11 22.05 -22.69
N TYR A 295 39.53 21.61 -23.87
CA TYR A 295 38.76 20.72 -24.76
C TYR A 295 39.58 19.45 -24.97
N LEU A 296 39.07 18.31 -24.51
CA LEU A 296 39.71 17.01 -24.62
C LEU A 296 38.82 16.03 -25.39
N CYS A 297 39.33 15.52 -26.50
CA CYS A 297 38.72 14.45 -27.28
C CYS A 297 39.66 13.24 -27.32
N THR A 298 39.20 12.08 -26.83
CA THR A 298 39.97 10.84 -26.85
C THR A 298 39.20 9.73 -27.58
N ILE A 299 39.86 9.06 -28.53
CA ILE A 299 39.33 7.91 -29.26
C ILE A 299 40.29 6.75 -29.10
N THR A 300 39.80 5.64 -28.55
CA THR A 300 40.64 4.51 -28.14
C THR A 300 40.02 3.18 -28.56
N THR A 301 40.82 2.33 -29.20
CA THR A 301 40.49 0.92 -29.45
C THR A 301 41.49 0.01 -28.74
N GLY A 302 41.08 -0.71 -27.70
CA GLY A 302 41.94 -1.59 -26.90
C GLY A 302 41.78 -1.39 -25.38
N LEU A 303 42.90 -1.40 -24.65
CA LEU A 303 42.94 -1.21 -23.19
C LEU A 303 43.39 0.22 -22.87
N SER A 304 42.60 0.97 -22.11
CA SER A 304 42.88 2.38 -21.80
C SER A 304 42.75 2.72 -20.32
N TYR A 305 43.72 3.43 -19.77
CA TYR A 305 43.67 4.08 -18.47
C TYR A 305 43.74 5.60 -18.66
N LEU A 306 42.68 6.32 -18.30
CA LEU A 306 42.57 7.77 -18.44
C LEU A 306 42.35 8.43 -17.07
N CYS A 307 43.25 9.32 -16.70
CA CYS A 307 43.14 10.17 -15.51
C CYS A 307 43.16 11.65 -15.93
N THR A 308 42.09 12.38 -15.64
CA THR A 308 41.98 13.81 -15.96
C THR A 308 41.71 14.64 -14.70
N ILE A 309 42.56 15.62 -14.42
CA ILE A 309 42.38 16.58 -13.32
C ILE A 309 42.26 17.97 -13.95
N THR A 310 41.16 18.68 -13.68
CA THR A 310 40.92 20.00 -14.24
C THR A 310 40.39 21.00 -13.21
N THR A 311 40.96 22.20 -13.22
CA THR A 311 40.40 23.37 -12.52
C THR A 311 39.99 24.43 -13.55
N GLY A 312 38.70 24.76 -13.63
CA GLY A 312 38.16 25.72 -14.61
C GLY A 312 36.97 25.19 -15.43
N LEU A 313 36.95 25.53 -16.72
CA LEU A 313 35.90 25.12 -17.68
C LEU A 313 36.42 23.98 -18.55
N SER A 314 35.73 22.83 -18.57
CA SER A 314 36.17 21.66 -19.32
C SER A 314 35.08 21.04 -20.19
N TYR A 315 35.48 20.63 -21.39
CA TYR A 315 34.70 19.79 -22.30
C TYR A 315 35.49 18.52 -22.57
N LEU A 316 34.96 17.37 -22.13
CA LEU A 316 35.59 16.06 -22.28
C LEU A 316 34.69 15.12 -23.07
N CYS A 317 35.18 14.64 -24.21
CA CYS A 317 34.54 13.62 -25.03
C CYS A 317 35.45 12.40 -25.13
N THR A 318 34.98 11.24 -24.68
CA THR A 318 35.75 9.98 -24.70
C THR A 318 34.98 8.89 -25.45
N ILE A 319 35.63 8.25 -26.42
CA ILE A 319 35.08 7.12 -27.18
C ILE A 319 36.03 5.92 -27.02
N THR A 320 35.50 4.83 -26.47
CA THR A 320 36.29 3.62 -26.15
C THR A 320 35.65 2.36 -26.70
N THR A 321 36.45 1.53 -27.37
CA THR A 321 36.10 0.14 -27.70
C THR A 321 37.11 -0.79 -27.00
N GLY A 322 36.65 -1.60 -26.05
CA GLY A 322 37.50 -2.50 -25.24
C GLY A 322 37.36 -2.32 -23.73
N LEU A 323 38.48 -2.39 -22.99
CA LEU A 323 38.54 -2.28 -21.53
C LEU A 323 39.02 -0.87 -21.14
N SER A 324 38.23 -0.13 -20.36
CA SER A 324 38.54 1.27 -20.01
C SER A 324 38.43 1.55 -18.51
N TYR A 325 39.44 2.23 -17.95
CA TYR A 325 39.40 2.84 -16.63
C TYR A 325 39.49 4.36 -16.78
N LEU A 326 38.45 5.09 -16.37
CA LEU A 326 38.36 6.55 -16.47
C LEU A 326 38.15 7.16 -15.08
N CYS A 327 39.06 8.04 -14.68
CA CYS A 327 38.97 8.83 -13.46
C CYS A 327 39.02 10.33 -13.81
N THR A 328 37.95 11.06 -13.50
CA THR A 328 37.87 12.51 -13.78
C THR A 328 37.62 13.29 -12.48
N ILE A 329 38.49 14.25 -12.17
CA ILE A 329 38.34 15.18 -11.05
C ILE A 329 38.24 16.59 -11.61
N THR A 330 37.14 17.30 -11.32
CA THR A 330 36.91 18.65 -11.84
C THR A 330 36.42 19.61 -10.77
N THR A 331 37.00 20.81 -10.74
CA THR A 331 36.47 21.95 -9.98
C THR A 331 36.08 23.06 -10.96
N GLY A 332 34.79 23.41 -11.03
CA GLY A 332 34.26 24.42 -11.97
C GLY A 332 33.05 23.95 -12.79
N LEU A 333 33.03 24.31 -14.08
CA LEU A 333 31.96 23.97 -15.03
C LEU A 333 32.46 22.84 -15.95
N SER A 334 31.74 21.71 -15.99
CA SER A 334 32.16 20.55 -16.79
C SER A 334 31.04 19.99 -17.68
N TYR A 335 31.42 19.63 -18.90
CA TYR A 335 30.63 18.83 -19.83
C TYR A 335 31.40 17.55 -20.16
N LEU A 336 30.85 16.40 -19.76
CA LEU A 336 31.46 15.09 -19.96
C LEU A 336 30.53 14.19 -20.78
N CYS A 337 31.02 13.73 -21.94
CA CYS A 337 30.38 12.73 -22.76
C CYS A 337 31.29 11.50 -22.87
N THR A 338 30.78 10.33 -22.47
CA THR A 338 31.50 9.05 -22.56
C THR A 338 30.69 8.03 -23.35
N ILE A 339 31.32 7.40 -24.34
CA ILE A 339 30.75 6.32 -25.14
C ILE A 339 31.69 5.11 -25.06
N THR A 340 31.22 4.01 -24.48
CA THR A 340 32.04 2.81 -24.31
C THR A 340 31.34 1.56 -24.80
N THR A 341 32.06 0.74 -25.57
CA THR A 341 31.68 -0.63 -25.90
C THR A 341 32.67 -1.59 -25.24
N GLY A 342 32.22 -2.44 -24.32
CA GLY A 342 33.07 -3.38 -23.57
C GLY A 342 32.95 -3.27 -22.04
N LEU A 343 34.08 -3.41 -21.33
CA LEU A 343 34.15 -3.35 -19.85
C LEU A 343 34.66 -1.97 -19.41
N SER A 344 33.88 -1.26 -18.59
CA SER A 344 34.22 0.11 -18.18
C SER A 344 34.14 0.35 -16.67
N TYR A 345 35.15 1.01 -16.11
CA TYR A 345 35.13 1.58 -14.76
C TYR A 345 35.25 3.10 -14.87
N LEU A 346 34.22 3.82 -14.42
CA LEU A 346 34.14 5.28 -14.47
C LEU A 346 33.96 5.85 -13.06
N CYS A 347 34.89 6.71 -12.64
CA CYS A 347 34.82 7.48 -11.41
C CYS A 347 34.88 8.97 -11.73
N THR A 348 33.83 9.73 -11.37
CA THR A 348 33.77 11.17 -11.60
C THR A 348 33.54 11.93 -10.29
N ILE A 349 34.42 12.87 -9.95
CA ILE A 349 34.29 13.75 -8.79
C ILE A 349 34.21 15.19 -9.29
N THR A 350 33.10 15.88 -9.04
CA THR A 350 32.91 17.26 -9.49
C THR A 350 32.45 18.18 -8.36
N THR A 351 33.06 19.37 -8.29
CA THR A 351 32.56 20.49 -7.48
C THR A 351 32.16 21.65 -8.42
N GLY A 352 30.88 22.02 -8.45
CA GLY A 352 30.34 23.06 -9.32
C GLY A 352 29.13 22.65 -10.17
N LEU A 353 29.09 23.09 -11.43
CA LEU A 353 28.01 22.79 -12.39
C LEU A 353 28.50 21.69 -13.35
N SER A 354 27.74 20.60 -13.47
CA SER A 354 28.13 19.45 -14.29
C SER A 354 27.01 18.92 -15.18
N TYR A 355 27.37 18.59 -16.42
CA TYR A 355 26.55 17.84 -17.36
C TYR A 355 27.29 16.55 -17.74
N LEU A 356 26.74 15.40 -17.38
CA LEU A 356 27.32 14.09 -17.62
C LEU A 356 26.38 13.23 -18.46
N CYS A 357 26.85 12.81 -19.63
CA CYS A 357 26.16 11.86 -20.50
C CYS A 357 27.05 10.62 -20.69
N THR A 358 26.55 9.45 -20.31
CA THR A 358 27.28 8.18 -20.43
C THR A 358 26.45 7.17 -21.23
N ILE A 359 27.05 6.58 -22.27
CA ILE A 359 26.45 5.53 -23.09
C ILE A 359 27.37 4.31 -23.06
N THR A 360 26.86 3.19 -22.58
CA THR A 360 27.67 1.99 -22.36
C THR A 360 26.98 0.72 -22.87
N THR A 361 27.68 -0.05 -23.70
CA THR A 361 27.26 -1.40 -24.09
C THR A 361 28.24 -2.43 -23.50
N GLY A 362 27.81 -3.23 -22.52
CA GLY A 362 28.63 -4.24 -21.85
C GLY A 362 28.53 -4.23 -20.32
N LEU A 363 29.65 -4.41 -19.63
CA LEU A 363 29.74 -4.41 -18.17
C LEU A 363 30.28 -3.06 -17.68
N SER A 364 29.52 -2.34 -16.84
CA SER A 364 29.90 -0.99 -16.39
C SER A 364 29.80 -0.81 -14.88
N TYR A 365 30.83 -0.21 -14.28
CA TYR A 365 30.83 0.31 -12.93
C TYR A 365 30.98 1.83 -12.97
N LEU A 366 29.96 2.57 -12.51
CA LEU A 366 29.92 4.02 -12.51
C LEU A 366 29.76 4.55 -11.08
N CYS A 367 30.70 5.38 -10.64
CA CYS A 367 30.64 6.11 -9.38
C CYS A 367 30.72 7.62 -9.66
N THR A 368 29.69 8.37 -9.27
CA THR A 368 29.63 9.82 -9.45
C THR A 368 29.44 10.53 -8.11
N ILE A 369 30.35 11.44 -7.76
CA ILE A 369 30.24 12.29 -6.57
C ILE A 369 30.19 13.74 -7.02
N THR A 370 29.11 14.45 -6.69
CA THR A 370 28.92 15.84 -7.11
C THR A 370 28.47 16.73 -5.97
N THR A 371 29.10 17.90 -5.85
CA THR A 371 28.63 19.00 -5.00
C THR A 371 28.23 20.19 -5.89
N GLY A 372 26.97 20.60 -5.88
CA GLY A 372 26.43 21.70 -6.70
C GLY A 372 25.22 21.32 -7.57
N LEU A 373 25.17 21.82 -8.81
CA LEU A 373 24.10 21.58 -9.77
C LEU A 373 24.54 20.49 -10.77
N SER A 374 23.74 19.43 -10.93
CA SER A 374 24.09 18.29 -11.78
C SER A 374 22.95 17.82 -12.69
N TYR A 375 23.30 17.52 -13.93
CA TYR A 375 22.47 16.81 -14.90
C TYR A 375 23.20 15.54 -15.32
N LEU A 376 22.63 14.38 -14.99
CA LEU A 376 23.20 13.06 -15.29
C LEU A 376 22.24 12.26 -16.15
N CYS A 377 22.70 11.86 -17.33
CA CYS A 377 22.02 10.93 -18.23
C CYS A 377 22.89 9.69 -18.42
N THR A 378 22.35 8.51 -18.09
CA THR A 378 23.03 7.22 -18.28
C THR A 378 22.17 6.28 -19.12
N ILE A 379 22.77 5.70 -20.16
CA ILE A 379 22.14 4.70 -21.04
C ILE A 379 23.04 3.46 -21.04
N THR A 380 22.56 2.34 -20.51
CA THR A 380 23.31 1.08 -20.43
C THR A 380 22.58 -0.09 -21.07
N THR A 381 23.31 -0.89 -21.84
CA THR A 381 22.87 -2.22 -22.29
C THR A 381 23.82 -3.28 -21.74
N GLY A 382 23.38 -4.12 -20.79
CA GLY A 382 24.19 -5.17 -20.15
C GLY A 382 24.08 -5.20 -18.63
N LEU A 383 25.22 -5.42 -17.95
CA LEU A 383 25.33 -5.46 -16.49
C LEU A 383 25.87 -4.13 -15.98
N SER A 384 25.13 -3.42 -15.11
CA SER A 384 25.54 -2.10 -14.62
C SER A 384 25.45 -1.96 -13.10
N TYR A 385 26.50 -1.41 -12.50
CA TYR A 385 26.53 -0.93 -11.11
C TYR A 385 26.70 0.59 -11.11
N LEU A 386 25.70 1.31 -10.60
CA LEU A 386 25.68 2.77 -10.54
C LEU A 386 25.53 3.25 -9.10
N CYS A 387 26.50 4.03 -8.64
CA CYS A 387 26.48 4.72 -7.34
C CYS A 387 26.57 6.24 -7.57
N THR A 388 25.56 6.98 -7.14
CA THR A 388 25.52 8.45 -7.29
C THR A 388 25.34 9.12 -5.93
N ILE A 389 26.27 10.00 -5.55
CA ILE A 389 26.19 10.83 -4.34
C ILE A 389 26.15 12.29 -4.76
N THR A 390 25.05 12.99 -4.45
CA THR A 390 24.90 14.41 -4.81
C THR A 390 24.47 15.27 -3.63
N THR A 391 25.15 16.40 -3.44
CA THR A 391 24.71 17.48 -2.55
C THR A 391 24.33 18.71 -3.38
N GLY A 392 23.06 19.14 -3.32
CA GLY A 392 22.54 20.26 -4.11
C GLY A 392 21.29 19.95 -4.94
N LEU A 393 21.24 20.48 -6.17
CA LEU A 393 20.13 20.27 -7.12
C LEU A 393 20.56 19.23 -8.17
N SER A 394 19.81 18.15 -8.33
CA SER A 394 20.14 17.07 -9.27
C SER A 394 18.97 16.64 -10.15
N TYR A 395 19.27 16.42 -11.43
CA TYR A 395 18.41 15.76 -12.41
C TYR A 395 19.10 14.50 -12.90
N LEU A 396 18.53 13.34 -12.60
CA LEU A 396 19.07 12.03 -12.96
C LEU A 396 18.08 11.25 -13.83
N CYS A 397 18.52 10.91 -15.03
CA CYS A 397 17.79 10.05 -15.96
C CYS A 397 18.64 8.81 -16.25
N THR A 398 18.11 7.63 -15.92
CA THR A 398 18.80 6.34 -16.15
C THR A 398 17.92 5.43 -17.00
N ILE A 399 18.48 4.90 -18.09
CA ILE A 399 17.82 3.93 -18.98
C ILE A 399 18.71 2.70 -19.04
N THR A 400 18.21 1.55 -18.57
CA THR A 400 18.99 0.31 -18.58
C THR A 400 18.22 -0.86 -19.19
N THR A 401 18.95 -1.68 -19.95
CA THR A 401 18.47 -2.97 -20.46
C THR A 401 19.41 -4.06 -19.95
N GLY A 402 18.91 -5.01 -19.15
CA GLY A 402 19.69 -6.08 -18.53
C GLY A 402 19.60 -6.14 -16.99
N LEU A 403 20.75 -6.35 -16.33
CA LEU A 403 20.85 -6.46 -14.86
C LEU A 403 21.45 -5.17 -14.31
N SER A 404 20.73 -4.48 -13.40
CA SER A 404 21.19 -3.20 -12.85
C SER A 404 21.09 -3.11 -11.33
N TYR A 405 22.16 -2.60 -10.70
CA TYR A 405 22.19 -2.19 -9.31
C TYR A 405 22.40 -0.67 -9.25
N LEU A 406 21.42 0.06 -8.72
CA LEU A 406 21.43 1.52 -8.61
C LEU A 406 21.31 1.94 -7.14
N CYS A 407 22.29 2.70 -6.66
CA CYS A 407 22.28 3.33 -5.34
C CYS A 407 22.41 4.85 -5.51
N THR A 408 21.41 5.60 -5.05
CA THR A 408 21.42 7.07 -5.13
C THR A 408 21.27 7.68 -3.74
N ILE A 409 22.21 8.54 -3.34
CA ILE A 409 22.16 9.31 -2.10
C ILE A 409 22.13 10.80 -2.46
N THR A 410 21.06 11.49 -2.07
CA THR A 410 20.85 12.89 -2.43
C THR A 410 20.49 13.75 -1.22
N THR A 411 21.19 14.87 -1.02
CA THR A 411 20.79 15.91 -0.06
C THR A 411 20.41 17.19 -0.81
N GLY A 412 19.15 17.60 -0.79
CA GLY A 412 18.65 18.78 -1.50
C GLY A 412 17.38 18.53 -2.32
N LEU A 413 17.32 19.09 -3.53
CA LEU A 413 16.20 18.93 -4.48
C LEU A 413 16.61 17.94 -5.57
N SER A 414 15.86 16.85 -5.75
CA SER A 414 16.19 15.82 -6.74
C SER A 414 15.00 15.42 -7.62
N TYR A 415 15.28 15.25 -8.91
CA TYR A 415 14.39 14.65 -9.89
C TYR A 415 15.05 13.39 -10.45
N LEU A 416 14.46 12.23 -10.19
CA LEU A 416 14.97 10.93 -10.61
C LEU A 416 13.96 10.22 -11.51
N CYS A 417 14.38 9.92 -12.73
CA CYS A 417 13.65 9.07 -13.68
C CYS A 417 14.47 7.81 -13.98
N THR A 418 13.90 6.63 -13.72
CA THR A 418 14.53 5.35 -14.02
C THR A 418 13.62 4.51 -14.93
N ILE A 419 14.19 4.02 -16.03
CA ILE A 419 13.52 3.11 -16.97
C ILE A 419 14.38 1.86 -17.08
N THR A 420 13.81 0.71 -16.73
CA THR A 420 14.55 -0.55 -16.58
C THR A 420 13.81 -1.69 -17.27
N THR A 421 14.52 -2.41 -18.15
CA THR A 421 14.04 -3.68 -18.72
C THR A 421 14.95 -4.82 -18.24
N GLY A 422 14.43 -5.77 -17.45
CA GLY A 422 15.20 -6.88 -16.87
C GLY A 422 15.12 -6.98 -15.34
N LEU A 423 16.26 -7.26 -14.69
CA LEU A 423 16.38 -7.42 -13.23
C LEU A 423 17.00 -6.16 -12.63
N SER A 424 16.31 -5.51 -11.69
CA SER A 424 16.76 -4.24 -11.11
C SER A 424 16.69 -4.21 -9.58
N TYR A 425 17.78 -3.74 -8.95
CA TYR A 425 17.84 -3.38 -7.53
C TYR A 425 18.08 -1.88 -7.42
N LEU A 426 17.12 -1.15 -6.85
CA LEU A 426 17.17 0.30 -6.68
C LEU A 426 17.07 0.66 -5.19
N CYS A 427 18.09 1.34 -4.68
CA CYS A 427 18.10 1.94 -3.35
C CYS A 427 18.25 3.46 -3.48
N THR A 428 17.28 4.19 -2.94
CA THR A 428 17.27 5.66 -2.96
C THR A 428 17.19 6.19 -1.53
N ILE A 429 18.10 7.09 -1.16
CA ILE A 429 18.12 7.79 0.12
C ILE A 429 18.12 9.28 -0.15
N THR A 430 17.09 9.99 0.30
CA THR A 430 16.94 11.43 0.05
C THR A 430 16.62 12.20 1.32
N THR A 431 17.32 13.32 1.51
CA THR A 431 16.95 14.36 2.48
C THR A 431 16.57 15.64 1.71
N GLY A 432 15.32 16.11 1.84
CA GLY A 432 14.80 17.29 1.15
C GLY A 432 13.53 17.04 0.31
N LEU A 433 13.48 17.61 -0.90
CA LEU A 433 12.35 17.51 -1.82
C LEU A 433 12.72 16.55 -2.97
N SER A 434 11.94 15.49 -3.16
CA SER A 434 12.21 14.48 -4.20
C SER A 434 11.00 14.18 -5.10
N TYR A 435 11.28 14.05 -6.39
CA TYR A 435 10.37 13.50 -7.39
C TYR A 435 11.02 12.26 -8.01
N LEU A 436 10.41 11.09 -7.79
CA LEU A 436 10.89 9.80 -8.27
C LEU A 436 9.85 9.15 -9.19
N CYS A 437 10.23 8.91 -10.43
CA CYS A 437 9.45 8.14 -11.40
C CYS A 437 10.23 6.90 -11.82
N THR A 438 9.67 5.71 -11.57
CA THR A 438 10.29 4.43 -11.94
C THR A 438 9.36 3.63 -12.85
N ILE A 439 9.90 3.16 -13.98
CA ILE A 439 9.19 2.30 -14.93
C ILE A 439 10.00 1.03 -15.11
N THR A 440 9.44 -0.12 -14.74
CA THR A 440 10.11 -1.42 -14.77
C THR A 440 9.33 -2.47 -15.55
N THR A 441 10.03 -3.20 -16.42
CA THR A 441 9.54 -4.45 -17.03
C THR A 441 10.44 -5.61 -16.60
N GLY A 442 9.94 -6.52 -15.75
CA GLY A 442 10.70 -7.67 -15.23
C GLY A 442 10.61 -7.83 -13.71
N LEU A 443 11.75 -8.13 -13.07
CA LEU A 443 11.85 -8.32 -11.61
C LEU A 443 12.52 -7.08 -10.99
N SER A 444 11.84 -6.43 -10.04
CA SER A 444 12.35 -5.20 -9.41
C SER A 444 12.27 -5.21 -7.89
N TYR A 445 13.37 -4.84 -7.24
CA TYR A 445 13.45 -4.53 -5.82
C TYR A 445 13.73 -3.03 -5.65
N LEU A 446 12.80 -2.31 -5.03
CA LEU A 446 12.88 -0.88 -4.78
C LEU A 446 12.81 -0.59 -3.28
N CYS A 447 13.84 0.07 -2.76
CA CYS A 447 13.89 0.59 -1.40
C CYS A 447 14.07 2.10 -1.44
N THR A 448 13.13 2.85 -0.87
CA THR A 448 13.17 4.32 -0.82
C THR A 448 13.10 4.80 0.63
N ILE A 449 14.09 5.58 1.07
CA ILE A 449 14.11 6.23 2.38
C ILE A 449 14.13 7.73 2.15
N THR A 450 13.14 8.46 2.67
CA THR A 450 13.04 9.90 2.48
C THR A 450 12.72 10.65 3.76
N THR A 451 13.44 11.75 3.99
CA THR A 451 13.10 12.76 5.01
C THR A 451 12.73 14.07 4.30
N GLY A 452 11.47 14.51 4.41
CA GLY A 452 10.96 15.72 3.75
C GLY A 452 9.68 15.51 2.92
N LEU A 453 9.65 16.12 1.73
CA LEU A 453 8.50 16.05 0.80
C LEU A 453 8.86 15.12 -0.37
N SER A 454 8.04 14.10 -0.62
CA SER A 454 8.28 13.10 -1.67
C SER A 454 7.07 12.86 -2.56
N TYR A 455 7.34 12.77 -3.86
CA TYR A 455 6.40 12.29 -4.88
C TYR A 455 7.01 11.06 -5.56
N LEU A 456 6.37 9.90 -5.39
CA LEU A 456 6.82 8.63 -5.94
C LEU A 456 5.75 8.04 -6.87
N CYS A 457 6.12 7.86 -8.14
CA CYS A 457 5.33 7.15 -9.13
C CYS A 457 6.08 5.89 -9.58
N THR A 458 5.45 4.73 -9.43
CA THR A 458 6.02 3.43 -9.84
C THR A 458 5.07 2.71 -10.78
N ILE A 459 5.58 2.29 -11.94
CA ILE A 459 4.84 1.50 -12.93
C ILE A 459 5.64 0.23 -13.19
N THR A 460 5.03 -0.93 -12.91
CA THR A 460 5.73 -2.21 -13.04
C THR A 460 4.90 -3.25 -13.80
N THR A 461 5.57 -3.95 -14.70
CA THR A 461 5.07 -5.17 -15.34
C THR A 461 5.95 -6.34 -14.90
N GLY A 462 5.42 -7.31 -14.15
CA GLY A 462 6.17 -8.46 -13.61
C GLY A 462 6.10 -8.63 -12.09
N LEU A 463 7.25 -8.92 -11.46
CA LEU A 463 7.36 -9.16 -10.01
C LEU A 463 8.03 -7.96 -9.32
N SER A 464 7.34 -7.34 -8.36
CA SER A 464 7.84 -6.16 -7.65
C SER A 464 7.86 -6.31 -6.14
N TYR A 465 8.96 -5.84 -5.53
CA TYR A 465 9.10 -5.64 -4.09
C TYR A 465 9.42 -4.17 -3.84
N LEU A 466 8.49 -3.46 -3.18
CA LEU A 466 8.62 -2.03 -2.87
C LEU A 466 8.57 -1.82 -1.35
N CYS A 467 9.63 -1.24 -0.79
CA CYS A 467 9.70 -0.80 0.59
C CYS A 467 9.92 0.71 0.63
N THR A 468 9.01 1.46 1.24
CA THR A 468 9.11 2.92 1.37
C THR A 468 9.05 3.35 2.84
N ILE A 469 10.06 4.09 3.29
CA ILE A 469 10.11 4.69 4.63
C ILE A 469 10.18 6.19 4.48
N THR A 470 9.17 6.91 4.99
CA THR A 470 9.10 8.37 4.86
C THR A 470 8.85 9.07 6.20
N THR A 471 9.59 10.14 6.46
CA THR A 471 9.26 11.11 7.50
C THR A 471 8.90 12.45 6.85
N GLY A 472 7.64 12.89 6.96
CA GLY A 472 7.13 14.12 6.33
C GLY A 472 5.87 13.93 5.49
N LEU A 473 5.82 14.57 4.32
CA LEU A 473 4.67 14.54 3.39
C LEU A 473 5.01 13.62 2.20
N SER A 474 4.15 12.65 1.91
CA SER A 474 4.36 11.66 0.84
C SER A 474 3.13 11.49 -0.05
N TYR A 475 3.39 11.45 -1.36
CA TYR A 475 2.44 11.04 -2.38
C TYR A 475 3.01 9.83 -3.11
N LEU A 476 2.35 8.68 -3.01
CA LEU A 476 2.76 7.43 -3.62
C LEU A 476 1.66 6.92 -4.57
N CYS A 477 2.01 6.78 -5.85
CA CYS A 477 1.18 6.13 -6.86
C CYS A 477 1.90 4.88 -7.37
N THR A 478 1.24 3.73 -7.29
CA THR A 478 1.78 2.45 -7.77
C THR A 478 0.80 1.79 -8.72
N ILE A 479 1.28 1.41 -9.91
CA ILE A 479 0.52 0.67 -10.92
C ILE A 479 1.29 -0.60 -11.23
N THR A 480 0.71 -1.77 -10.92
CA THR A 480 1.38 -3.06 -11.16
C THR A 480 0.51 -4.03 -11.94
N THR A 481 1.12 -4.69 -12.93
CA THR A 481 0.58 -5.88 -13.57
C THR A 481 1.45 -7.09 -13.20
N GLY A 482 0.93 -8.04 -12.42
CA GLY A 482 1.68 -9.21 -11.93
C GLY A 482 1.62 -9.42 -10.42
N LEU A 483 2.75 -9.77 -9.80
CA LEU A 483 2.88 -10.05 -8.37
C LEU A 483 3.59 -8.88 -7.66
N SER A 484 2.94 -8.29 -6.66
CA SER A 484 3.47 -7.11 -5.95
C SER A 484 3.49 -7.29 -4.43
N TYR A 485 4.63 -6.95 -3.80
CA TYR A 485 4.77 -6.80 -2.36
C TYR A 485 5.11 -5.34 -2.03
N LEU A 486 4.21 -4.64 -1.34
CA LEU A 486 4.37 -3.25 -0.96
C LEU A 486 4.33 -3.10 0.57
N CYS A 487 5.39 -2.53 1.13
CA CYS A 487 5.49 -2.17 2.53
C CYS A 487 5.77 -0.67 2.67
N THR A 488 4.87 0.07 3.32
CA THR A 488 5.01 1.52 3.51
C THR A 488 4.98 1.88 4.99
N ILE A 489 6.02 2.58 5.48
CA ILE A 489 6.08 3.12 6.84
C ILE A 489 6.17 4.64 6.73
N THR A 490 5.20 5.37 7.29
CA THR A 490 5.16 6.83 7.24
C THR A 490 4.94 7.48 8.60
N THR A 491 5.71 8.53 8.90
CA THR A 491 5.40 9.47 9.98
C THR A 491 5.05 10.84 9.36
N GLY A 492 3.80 11.27 9.48
CA GLY A 492 3.30 12.53 8.88
C GLY A 492 2.02 12.37 8.05
N LEU A 493 1.98 13.01 6.88
CA LEU A 493 0.83 13.01 5.95
C LEU A 493 1.13 12.13 4.74
N SER A 494 0.28 11.14 4.46
CA SER A 494 0.44 10.21 3.34
C SER A 494 -0.79 10.12 2.44
N TYR A 495 -0.55 10.14 1.13
CA TYR A 495 -1.52 9.80 0.10
C TYR A 495 -0.98 8.61 -0.70
N LEU A 496 -1.68 7.47 -0.63
CA LEU A 496 -1.30 6.24 -1.31
C LEU A 496 -2.42 5.79 -2.25
N CYS A 497 -2.10 5.69 -3.54
CA CYS A 497 -2.96 5.11 -4.57
C CYS A 497 -2.28 3.87 -5.16
N THR A 498 -2.96 2.73 -5.12
CA THR A 498 -2.45 1.47 -5.67
C THR A 498 -3.46 0.87 -6.65
N ILE A 499 -3.01 0.53 -7.85
CA ILE A 499 -3.80 -0.15 -8.88
C ILE A 499 -3.05 -1.43 -9.28
N THR A 500 -3.66 -2.60 -9.03
CA THR A 500 -3.01 -3.88 -9.30
C THR A 500 -3.89 -4.83 -10.09
N THR A 501 -3.32 -5.47 -11.12
CA THR A 501 -3.90 -6.64 -11.77
C THR A 501 -3.03 -7.87 -11.48
N GLY A 502 -3.51 -8.79 -10.63
CA GLY A 502 -2.78 -9.99 -10.21
C GLY A 502 -2.84 -10.26 -8.69
N LEU A 503 -1.69 -10.62 -8.11
CA LEU A 503 -1.56 -10.96 -6.68
C LEU A 503 -0.86 -9.80 -5.95
N SER A 504 -1.50 -9.22 -4.93
CA SER A 504 -0.96 -8.07 -4.18
C SER A 504 -0.91 -8.32 -2.68
N TYR A 505 0.24 -8.04 -2.06
CA TYR A 505 0.41 -7.92 -0.61
C TYR A 505 0.77 -6.47 -0.26
N LEU A 506 -0.08 -5.80 0.51
CA LEU A 506 0.11 -4.42 0.95
C LEU A 506 0.10 -4.34 2.47
N CYS A 507 1.18 -3.84 3.05
CA CYS A 507 1.28 -3.50 4.47
C CYS A 507 1.59 -2.02 4.65
N THR A 508 0.72 -1.29 5.36
CA THR A 508 0.89 0.14 5.62
C THR A 508 0.90 0.43 7.13
N ILE A 509 1.95 1.07 7.63
CA ILE A 509 2.05 1.56 9.00
C ILE A 509 2.16 3.09 8.95
N THR A 510 1.23 3.81 9.59
CA THR A 510 1.24 5.28 9.58
C THR A 510 1.00 5.88 10.94
N THR A 511 1.81 6.88 11.30
CA THR A 511 1.52 7.80 12.42
C THR A 511 1.20 9.18 11.84
N GLY A 512 -0.06 9.63 11.95
CA GLY A 512 -0.53 10.91 11.39
C GLY A 512 -1.82 10.80 10.56
N LEU A 513 -1.86 11.45 9.41
CA LEU A 513 -3.02 11.50 8.51
C LEU A 513 -2.75 10.65 7.26
N SER A 514 -3.61 9.67 6.98
CA SER A 514 -3.47 8.77 5.82
C SER A 514 -4.71 8.75 4.93
N TYR A 515 -4.48 8.82 3.62
CA TYR A 515 -5.47 8.55 2.58
C TYR A 515 -4.97 7.38 1.73
N LEU A 516 -5.69 6.27 1.74
CA LEU A 516 -5.36 5.05 1.00
C LEU A 516 -6.50 4.68 0.05
N CYS A 517 -6.19 4.61 -1.24
CA CYS A 517 -7.08 4.09 -2.27
C CYS A 517 -6.43 2.87 -2.94
N THR A 518 -7.14 1.74 -2.95
CA THR A 518 -6.67 0.49 -3.56
C THR A 518 -7.70 -0.03 -4.55
N ILE A 519 -7.27 -0.35 -5.76
CA ILE A 519 -8.09 -0.97 -6.80
C ILE A 519 -7.37 -2.24 -7.26
N THR A 520 -7.98 -3.40 -7.03
CA THR A 520 -7.36 -4.70 -7.35
C THR A 520 -8.28 -5.58 -8.20
N THR A 521 -7.71 -6.18 -9.23
CA THR A 521 -8.30 -7.32 -9.95
C THR A 521 -7.44 -8.56 -9.68
N GLY A 522 -7.97 -9.54 -8.93
CA GLY A 522 -7.24 -10.75 -8.52
C GLY A 522 -7.28 -11.03 -7.01
N LEU A 523 -6.14 -11.42 -6.43
CA LEU A 523 -5.99 -11.80 -5.01
C LEU A 523 -5.26 -10.69 -4.24
N SER A 524 -5.88 -10.16 -3.19
CA SER A 524 -5.33 -9.06 -2.40
C SER A 524 -5.26 -9.36 -0.90
N TYR A 525 -4.11 -9.12 -0.29
CA TYR A 525 -3.92 -9.06 1.15
C TYR A 525 -3.52 -7.64 1.57
N LEU A 526 -4.34 -6.99 2.38
CA LEU A 526 -4.12 -5.64 2.86
C LEU A 526 -4.11 -5.62 4.40
N CYS A 527 -3.02 -5.12 4.98
CA CYS A 527 -2.88 -4.90 6.41
C CYS A 527 -2.54 -3.42 6.67
N THR A 528 -3.38 -2.70 7.41
CA THR A 528 -3.17 -1.29 7.73
C THR A 528 -3.15 -1.04 9.24
N ILE A 529 -2.09 -0.43 9.75
CA ILE A 529 -1.97 0.00 11.15
C ILE A 529 -1.81 1.52 11.17
N THR A 530 -2.77 2.24 11.76
CA THR A 530 -2.74 3.71 11.82
C THR A 530 -2.93 4.25 13.22
N THR A 531 -2.10 5.21 13.62
CA THR A 531 -2.36 6.08 14.78
C THR A 531 -2.65 7.51 14.28
N GLY A 532 -3.91 7.95 14.34
CA GLY A 532 -4.34 9.27 13.85
C GLY A 532 -5.65 9.23 13.05
N LEU A 533 -5.68 9.92 11.90
CA LEU A 533 -6.85 10.02 11.02
C LEU A 533 -6.61 9.21 9.74
N SER A 534 -7.52 8.31 9.41
CA SER A 534 -7.41 7.41 8.25
C SER A 534 -8.65 7.44 7.36
N TYR A 535 -8.42 7.51 6.05
CA TYR A 535 -9.42 7.31 5.01
C TYR A 535 -8.96 6.16 4.11
N LEU A 536 -9.71 5.06 4.09
CA LEU A 536 -9.41 3.88 3.30
C LEU A 536 -10.57 3.56 2.36
N CYS A 537 -10.28 3.52 1.06
CA CYS A 537 -11.19 3.08 0.01
C CYS A 537 -10.58 1.87 -0.72
N THR A 538 -11.30 0.75 -0.76
CA THR A 538 -10.87 -0.48 -1.42
C THR A 538 -11.92 -0.96 -2.41
N ILE A 539 -11.51 -1.23 -3.65
CA ILE A 539 -12.34 -1.80 -4.71
C ILE A 539 -11.66 -3.05 -5.22
N THR A 540 -12.28 -4.22 -5.01
CA THR A 540 -11.67 -5.50 -5.40
C THR A 540 -12.60 -6.35 -6.24
N THR A 541 -12.07 -6.90 -7.33
CA THR A 541 -12.71 -8.01 -8.07
C THR A 541 -11.87 -9.27 -7.85
N GLY A 542 -12.40 -10.25 -7.12
CA GLY A 542 -11.68 -11.49 -6.76
C GLY A 542 -11.70 -11.82 -5.26
N LEU A 543 -10.55 -12.24 -4.71
CA LEU A 543 -10.41 -12.67 -3.31
C LEU A 543 -9.66 -11.59 -2.51
N SER A 544 -10.26 -11.08 -1.44
CA SER A 544 -9.70 -10.02 -0.61
C SER A 544 -9.62 -10.39 0.88
N TYR A 545 -8.45 -10.19 1.48
CA TYR A 545 -8.22 -10.21 2.92
C TYR A 545 -7.79 -8.81 3.38
N LEU A 546 -8.60 -8.18 4.25
CA LEU A 546 -8.34 -6.86 4.79
C LEU A 546 -8.32 -6.90 6.32
N CYS A 547 -7.20 -6.46 6.91
CA CYS A 547 -7.05 -6.27 8.34
C CYS A 547 -6.69 -4.80 8.63
N THR A 548 -7.50 -4.11 9.44
CA THR A 548 -7.26 -2.71 9.81
C THR A 548 -7.22 -2.53 11.32
N ILE A 549 -6.14 -1.95 11.85
CA ILE A 549 -6.00 -1.58 13.26
C ILE A 549 -5.82 -0.06 13.33
N THR A 550 -6.74 0.65 13.99
CA THR A 550 -6.68 2.11 14.08
C THR A 550 -6.85 2.63 15.50
N THR A 551 -5.99 3.55 15.91
CA THR A 551 -6.20 4.41 17.08
C THR A 551 -6.49 5.84 16.62
N GLY A 552 -7.74 6.31 16.76
CA GLY A 552 -8.19 7.63 16.31
C GLY A 552 -9.48 7.62 15.47
N LEU A 553 -9.50 8.37 14.37
CA LEU A 553 -10.66 8.51 13.48
C LEU A 553 -10.44 7.69 12.19
N SER A 554 -11.40 6.85 11.83
CA SER A 554 -11.34 5.97 10.66
C SER A 554 -12.59 6.06 9.79
N TYR A 555 -12.37 6.21 8.48
CA TYR A 555 -13.39 6.07 7.44
C TYR A 555 -12.96 4.94 6.49
N LEU A 556 -13.74 3.87 6.43
CA LEU A 556 -13.47 2.70 5.60
C LEU A 556 -14.64 2.44 4.64
N CYS A 557 -14.35 2.45 3.35
CA CYS A 557 -15.27 2.04 2.29
C CYS A 557 -14.68 0.84 1.54
N THR A 558 -15.44 -0.25 1.45
CA THR A 558 -15.04 -1.48 0.73
C THR A 558 -16.12 -1.90 -0.26
N ILE A 559 -15.73 -2.14 -1.51
CA ILE A 559 -16.59 -2.65 -2.57
C ILE A 559 -15.91 -3.91 -3.13
N THR A 560 -16.55 -5.06 -2.97
CA THR A 560 -15.96 -6.34 -3.42
C THR A 560 -16.93 -7.15 -4.28
N THR A 561 -16.45 -7.63 -5.43
CA THR A 561 -17.11 -8.70 -6.18
C THR A 561 -16.30 -9.99 -6.04
N GLY A 562 -16.77 -10.95 -5.25
CA GLY A 562 -16.07 -12.21 -4.98
C GLY A 562 -16.10 -12.62 -3.50
N LEU A 563 -14.95 -13.06 -2.96
CA LEU A 563 -14.81 -13.53 -1.57
C LEU A 563 -14.04 -12.49 -0.75
N SER A 564 -14.63 -12.02 0.35
CA SER A 564 -14.04 -10.98 1.21
C SER A 564 -13.95 -11.41 2.68
N TYR A 565 -12.77 -11.26 3.27
CA TYR A 565 -12.53 -11.34 4.71
C TYR A 565 -12.08 -9.97 5.21
N LEU A 566 -12.85 -9.37 6.13
CA LEU A 566 -12.56 -8.07 6.72
C LEU A 566 -12.53 -8.17 8.25
N CYS A 567 -11.41 -7.77 8.84
CA CYS A 567 -11.23 -7.64 10.28
C CYS A 567 -10.83 -6.20 10.64
N THR A 568 -11.63 -5.51 11.45
CA THR A 568 -11.37 -4.13 11.86
C THR A 568 -11.31 -4.01 13.38
N ILE A 569 -10.22 -3.46 13.92
CA ILE A 569 -10.05 -3.12 15.34
C ILE A 569 -9.83 -1.61 15.45
N THR A 570 -10.75 -0.90 16.11
CA THR A 570 -10.65 0.56 16.24
C THR A 570 -10.82 1.02 17.69
N THR A 571 -9.93 1.90 18.15
CA THR A 571 -10.15 2.69 19.37
C THR A 571 -10.39 4.16 18.98
N GLY A 572 -11.63 4.65 19.10
CA GLY A 572 -12.02 6.01 18.71
C GLY A 572 -13.32 6.06 17.91
N LEU A 573 -13.33 6.81 16.80
CA LEU A 573 -14.50 7.00 15.93
C LEU A 573 -14.32 6.22 14.61
N SER A 574 -15.32 5.42 14.24
CA SER A 574 -15.28 4.59 13.03
C SER A 574 -16.54 4.73 12.18
N TYR A 575 -16.33 4.91 10.88
CA TYR A 575 -17.36 4.81 9.84
C TYR A 575 -16.95 3.72 8.87
N LEU A 576 -17.76 2.67 8.76
CA LEU A 576 -17.52 1.52 7.89
C LEU A 576 -18.70 1.31 6.95
N CYS A 577 -18.44 1.35 5.65
CA CYS A 577 -19.38 1.00 4.60
C CYS A 577 -18.84 -0.18 3.78
N THR A 578 -19.60 -1.26 3.68
CA THR A 578 -19.23 -2.46 2.91
C THR A 578 -20.32 -2.83 1.92
N ILE A 579 -19.93 -3.05 0.65
CA ILE A 579 -20.81 -3.51 -0.42
C ILE A 579 -20.17 -4.76 -1.03
N THR A 580 -20.83 -5.91 -0.91
CA THR A 580 -20.29 -7.18 -1.41
C THR A 580 -21.27 -7.92 -2.30
N THR A 581 -20.78 -8.42 -3.44
CA THR A 581 -21.45 -9.44 -4.25
C THR A 581 -20.66 -10.75 -4.17
N GLY A 582 -21.15 -11.73 -3.41
CA GLY A 582 -20.48 -13.02 -3.18
C GLY A 582 -20.50 -13.47 -1.71
N LEU A 583 -19.35 -13.91 -1.19
CA LEU A 583 -19.19 -14.43 0.18
C LEU A 583 -18.41 -13.43 1.03
N SER A 584 -18.98 -13.00 2.16
CA SER A 584 -18.36 -12.01 3.05
C SER A 584 -18.25 -12.50 4.50
N TYR A 585 -17.07 -12.36 5.09
CA TYR A 585 -16.82 -12.50 6.51
C TYR A 585 -16.34 -11.16 7.08
N LEU A 586 -17.09 -10.58 8.01
CA LEU A 586 -16.79 -9.30 8.64
C LEU A 586 -16.74 -9.46 10.17
N CYS A 587 -15.61 -9.08 10.76
CA CYS A 587 -15.42 -9.01 12.21
C CYS A 587 -14.99 -7.58 12.60
N THR A 588 -15.77 -6.91 13.45
CA THR A 588 -15.48 -5.55 13.91
C THR A 588 -15.40 -5.47 15.44
N ILE A 589 -14.31 -4.96 15.98
CA ILE A 589 -14.12 -4.68 17.40
C ILE A 589 -13.89 -3.18 17.57
N THR A 590 -14.75 -2.49 18.32
CA THR A 590 -14.65 -1.03 18.48
C THR A 590 -14.79 -0.60 19.94
N THR A 591 -13.87 0.25 20.40
CA THR A 591 -14.03 1.02 21.63
C THR A 591 -14.28 2.50 21.26
N GLY A 592 -15.50 3.00 21.48
CA GLY A 592 -15.90 4.37 21.11
C GLY A 592 -17.20 4.45 20.30
N LEU A 593 -17.21 5.26 19.24
CA LEU A 593 -18.38 5.51 18.39
C LEU A 593 -18.22 4.78 17.05
N SER A 594 -19.23 4.01 16.65
CA SER A 594 -19.22 3.21 15.42
C SER A 594 -20.48 3.39 14.58
N TYR A 595 -20.28 3.59 13.28
CA TYR A 595 -21.32 3.55 12.25
C TYR A 595 -20.95 2.47 11.24
N LEU A 596 -21.76 1.43 11.11
CA LEU A 596 -21.55 0.32 10.20
C LEU A 596 -22.76 0.15 9.27
N CYS A 597 -22.51 0.24 7.96
CA CYS A 597 -23.46 -0.07 6.91
C CYS A 597 -22.95 -1.22 6.05
N THR A 598 -23.75 -2.28 5.91
CA THR A 598 -23.39 -3.46 5.09
C THR A 598 -24.51 -3.78 4.09
N ILE A 599 -24.14 -3.94 2.83
CA ILE A 599 -25.05 -4.36 1.74
C ILE A 599 -24.43 -5.60 1.09
N THR A 600 -25.11 -6.75 1.19
CA THR A 600 -24.58 -8.01 0.65
C THR A 600 -25.60 -8.70 -0.27
N THR A 601 -25.10 -9.18 -1.40
CA THR A 601 -25.80 -10.15 -2.26
C THR A 601 -25.02 -11.47 -2.22
N GLY A 602 -25.57 -12.49 -1.56
CA GLY A 602 -24.91 -13.79 -1.33
C GLY A 602 -24.90 -14.27 0.13
N LEU A 603 -23.75 -14.75 0.60
CA LEU A 603 -23.59 -15.32 1.95
C LEU A 603 -22.77 -14.37 2.83
N SER A 604 -23.31 -13.97 3.98
CA SER A 604 -22.68 -13.02 4.90
C SER A 604 -22.56 -13.55 6.33
N TYR A 605 -21.37 -13.46 6.90
CA TYR A 605 -21.10 -13.65 8.33
C TYR A 605 -20.60 -12.33 8.93
N LEU A 606 -21.34 -11.78 9.90
CA LEU A 606 -21.01 -10.53 10.58
C LEU A 606 -20.95 -10.74 12.09
N CYS A 607 -19.80 -10.40 12.69
CA CYS A 607 -19.61 -10.37 14.14
C CYS A 607 -19.15 -8.97 14.57
N THR A 608 -19.91 -8.32 15.45
CA THR A 608 -19.60 -6.98 15.96
C THR A 608 -19.50 -6.96 17.48
N ILE A 609 -18.39 -6.48 18.03
CA ILE A 609 -18.19 -6.24 19.47
C ILE A 609 -17.92 -4.76 19.68
N THR A 610 -18.78 -4.08 20.44
CA THR A 610 -18.65 -2.63 20.67
C THR A 610 -18.77 -2.26 22.14
N THR A 611 -17.86 -1.41 22.62
CA THR A 611 -18.02 -0.69 23.89
C THR A 611 -18.20 0.80 23.60
N GLY A 612 -19.42 1.33 23.78
CA GLY A 612 -19.76 2.73 23.47
C GLY A 612 -21.09 2.89 22.72
N LEU A 613 -21.08 3.69 21.64
CA LEU A 613 -22.26 3.98 20.82
C LEU A 613 -22.13 3.29 19.45
N SER A 614 -23.13 2.49 19.07
CA SER A 614 -23.15 1.76 17.79
C SER A 614 -24.42 2.02 16.99
N TYR A 615 -24.23 2.27 15.69
CA TYR A 615 -25.27 2.28 14.67
C TYR A 615 -24.94 1.23 13.61
N LEU A 616 -25.78 0.22 13.46
CA LEU A 616 -25.61 -0.87 12.52
C LEU A 616 -26.82 -0.98 11.59
N CYS A 617 -26.58 -0.86 10.28
CA CYS A 617 -27.54 -1.13 9.23
C CYS A 617 -27.04 -2.27 8.34
N THR A 618 -27.87 -3.31 8.16
CA THR A 618 -27.55 -4.46 7.30
C THR A 618 -28.68 -4.73 6.32
N ILE A 619 -28.34 -4.84 5.03
CA ILE A 619 -29.25 -5.22 3.96
C ILE A 619 -28.67 -6.44 3.26
N THR A 620 -29.36 -7.59 3.31
CA THR A 620 -28.85 -8.84 2.73
C THR A 620 -29.88 -9.50 1.83
N THR A 621 -29.42 -9.92 0.65
CA THR A 621 -30.16 -10.86 -0.22
C THR A 621 -29.41 -12.19 -0.23
N GLY A 622 -29.95 -13.24 0.39
CA GLY A 622 -29.30 -14.55 0.54
C GLY A 622 -29.28 -15.08 1.98
N LEU A 623 -28.13 -15.60 2.42
CA LEU A 623 -27.96 -16.22 3.74
C LEU A 623 -27.12 -15.31 4.65
N SER A 624 -27.65 -14.93 5.81
CA SER A 624 -26.99 -14.03 6.76
C SER A 624 -26.87 -14.60 8.17
N TYR A 625 -25.67 -14.56 8.74
CA TYR A 625 -25.39 -14.80 10.16
C TYR A 625 -24.87 -13.51 10.79
N LEU A 626 -25.59 -13.00 11.79
CA LEU A 626 -25.24 -11.76 12.51
C LEU A 626 -25.17 -12.01 14.01
N CYS A 627 -24.02 -11.72 14.60
CA CYS A 627 -23.80 -11.73 16.05
C CYS A 627 -23.33 -10.36 16.53
N THR A 628 -24.06 -9.72 17.44
CA THR A 628 -23.71 -8.40 17.98
C THR A 628 -23.63 -8.42 19.50
N ILE A 629 -22.49 -7.99 20.06
CA ILE A 629 -22.29 -7.81 21.50
C ILE A 629 -22.02 -6.33 21.74
N THR A 630 -22.83 -5.65 22.55
CA THR A 630 -22.64 -4.21 22.83
C THR A 630 -22.74 -3.89 24.31
N THR A 631 -21.79 -3.10 24.81
CA THR A 631 -21.91 -2.40 26.10
C THR A 631 -22.09 -0.91 25.84
N GLY A 632 -23.28 -0.36 26.12
CA GLY A 632 -23.63 1.04 25.86
C GLY A 632 -24.95 1.24 25.11
N LEU A 633 -24.96 2.13 24.11
CA LEU A 633 -26.15 2.47 23.30
C LEU A 633 -26.03 1.86 21.91
N SER A 634 -27.05 1.12 21.47
CA SER A 634 -27.06 0.41 20.18
C SER A 634 -28.34 0.69 19.38
N TYR A 635 -28.17 0.97 18.09
CA TYR A 635 -29.23 1.01 17.09
C TYR A 635 -28.92 -0.01 15.99
N LEU A 636 -29.79 -1.00 15.82
CA LEU A 636 -29.64 -2.07 14.85
C LEU A 636 -30.87 -2.14 13.93
N CYS A 637 -30.63 -2.01 12.62
CA CYS A 637 -31.63 -2.20 11.58
C CYS A 637 -31.17 -3.32 10.62
N THR A 638 -32.00 -4.35 10.44
CA THR A 638 -31.70 -5.49 9.55
C THR A 638 -32.84 -5.70 8.56
N ILE A 639 -32.52 -5.80 7.27
CA ILE A 639 -33.44 -6.13 6.20
C ILE A 639 -32.88 -7.33 5.44
N THR A 640 -33.59 -8.46 5.48
CA THR A 640 -33.11 -9.68 4.82
C THR A 640 -34.18 -10.30 3.91
N THR A 641 -33.76 -10.68 2.70
CA THR A 641 -34.52 -11.58 1.82
C THR A 641 -33.80 -12.92 1.73
N GLY A 642 -34.30 -13.96 2.40
CA GLY A 642 -33.68 -15.29 2.46
C GLY A 642 -33.65 -15.89 3.87
N LEU A 643 -32.51 -16.44 4.28
CA LEU A 643 -32.33 -17.12 5.57
C LEU A 643 -31.47 -16.25 6.50
N SER A 644 -31.96 -15.94 7.69
CA SER A 644 -31.27 -15.07 8.66
C SER A 644 -31.16 -15.70 10.05
N TYR A 645 -29.95 -15.67 10.61
CA TYR A 645 -29.67 -15.95 12.02
C TYR A 645 -29.13 -14.69 12.69
N LEU A 646 -29.83 -14.18 13.71
CA LEU A 646 -29.46 -12.98 14.45
C LEU A 646 -29.38 -13.28 15.95
N CYS A 647 -28.22 -13.02 16.55
CA CYS A 647 -27.98 -13.09 17.98
C CYS A 647 -27.48 -11.74 18.50
N THR A 648 -28.20 -11.13 19.45
CA THR A 648 -27.84 -9.83 20.03
C THR A 648 -27.73 -9.90 21.55
N ILE A 649 -26.59 -9.49 22.10
CA ILE A 649 -26.35 -9.38 23.55
C ILE A 649 -26.01 -7.92 23.86
N THR A 650 -26.85 -7.25 24.65
CA THR A 650 -26.65 -5.82 24.98
C THR A 650 -26.74 -5.56 26.47
N THR A 651 -25.79 -4.79 26.99
CA THR A 651 -25.89 -4.15 28.32
C THR A 651 -26.03 -2.64 28.14
N GLY A 652 -27.21 -2.07 28.37
CA GLY A 652 -27.50 -0.65 28.19
C GLY A 652 -28.81 -0.37 27.44
N LEU A 653 -28.80 0.54 26.48
CA LEU A 653 -29.96 0.95 25.68
C LEU A 653 -29.88 0.34 24.28
N SER A 654 -30.96 -0.31 23.83
CA SER A 654 -31.02 -0.97 22.53
C SER A 654 -32.30 -0.65 21.76
N TYR A 655 -32.14 -0.35 20.47
CA TYR A 655 -33.20 -0.26 19.49
C TYR A 655 -32.92 -1.25 18.36
N LEU A 656 -33.80 -2.23 18.17
CA LEU A 656 -33.68 -3.27 17.17
C LEU A 656 -34.91 -3.30 16.26
N CYS A 657 -34.70 -3.11 14.97
CA CYS A 657 -35.70 -3.27 13.92
C CYS A 657 -35.26 -4.37 12.94
N THR A 658 -36.12 -5.35 12.71
CA THR A 658 -35.85 -6.48 11.80
C THR A 658 -37.01 -6.68 10.83
N ILE A 659 -36.70 -6.70 9.53
CA ILE A 659 -37.65 -6.99 8.45
C ILE A 659 -37.11 -8.18 7.67
N THR A 660 -37.82 -9.31 7.68
CA THR A 660 -37.37 -10.53 6.99
C THR A 660 -38.44 -11.10 6.08
N THR A 661 -38.03 -11.45 4.85
CA THR A 661 -38.82 -12.28 3.94
C THR A 661 -38.12 -13.63 3.80
N GLY A 662 -38.68 -14.71 4.36
CA GLY A 662 -38.06 -16.05 4.39
C GLY A 662 -38.02 -16.69 5.78
N LEU A 663 -36.89 -17.29 6.14
CA LEU A 663 -36.69 -18.02 7.41
C LEU A 663 -35.81 -17.21 8.36
N SER A 664 -36.31 -16.91 9.57
CA SER A 664 -35.60 -16.11 10.58
C SER A 664 -35.46 -16.82 11.93
N TYR A 665 -34.26 -16.74 12.50
CA TYR A 665 -33.96 -17.11 13.87
C TYR A 665 -33.38 -15.89 14.59
N LEU A 666 -34.07 -15.41 15.62
CA LEU A 666 -33.69 -14.23 16.39
C LEU A 666 -33.59 -14.57 17.89
N CYS A 667 -32.42 -14.34 18.48
CA CYS A 667 -32.19 -14.46 19.91
C CYS A 667 -31.65 -13.13 20.46
N THR A 668 -32.36 -12.53 21.43
CA THR A 668 -31.98 -11.25 22.03
C THR A 668 -31.86 -11.37 23.55
N ILE A 669 -30.71 -11.01 24.11
CA ILE A 669 -30.47 -10.92 25.56
C ILE A 669 -30.13 -9.47 25.89
N THR A 670 -30.90 -8.84 26.78
CA THR A 670 -30.67 -7.43 27.13
C THR A 670 -30.75 -7.19 28.63
N THR A 671 -29.78 -6.45 29.17
CA THR A 671 -29.83 -5.85 30.50
C THR A 671 -29.95 -4.33 30.35
N GLY A 672 -31.09 -3.75 30.72
CA GLY A 672 -31.37 -2.31 30.55
C GLY A 672 -32.69 -1.99 29.85
N LEU A 673 -32.66 -1.07 28.88
CA LEU A 673 -33.83 -0.60 28.13
C LEU A 673 -33.78 -1.14 26.69
N SER A 674 -34.85 -1.77 26.23
CA SER A 674 -34.95 -2.39 24.90
C SER A 674 -36.23 -2.00 24.16
N TYR A 675 -36.07 -1.67 22.88
CA TYR A 675 -37.16 -1.53 21.91
C TYR A 675 -36.91 -2.49 20.76
N LEU A 676 -37.80 -3.46 20.56
CA LEU A 676 -37.70 -4.48 19.52
C LEU A 676 -38.95 -4.46 18.63
N CYS A 677 -38.74 -4.26 17.34
CA CYS A 677 -39.76 -4.37 16.30
C CYS A 677 -39.36 -5.45 15.29
N THR A 678 -40.22 -6.45 15.07
CA THR A 678 -39.98 -7.52 14.10
C THR A 678 -41.16 -7.65 13.13
N ILE A 679 -40.86 -7.67 11.83
CA ILE A 679 -41.82 -7.91 10.76
C ILE A 679 -41.30 -9.09 9.94
N THR A 680 -42.03 -10.20 9.91
CA THR A 680 -41.63 -11.40 9.15
C THR A 680 -42.73 -11.92 8.24
N THR A 681 -42.36 -12.23 7.00
CA THR A 681 -43.18 -13.04 6.08
C THR A 681 -42.48 -14.38 5.86
N GLY A 682 -43.01 -15.47 6.45
CA GLY A 682 -42.43 -16.81 6.38
C GLY A 682 -42.39 -17.54 7.73
N LEU A 683 -41.26 -18.18 8.04
CA LEU A 683 -41.05 -18.96 9.26
C LEU A 683 -40.14 -18.20 10.22
N SER A 684 -40.59 -17.95 11.46
CA SER A 684 -39.84 -17.16 12.44
C SER A 684 -39.71 -17.88 13.80
N TYR A 685 -38.50 -17.91 14.35
CA TYR A 685 -38.21 -18.29 15.73
C TYR A 685 -37.63 -17.09 16.48
N LEU A 686 -38.31 -16.63 17.53
CA LEU A 686 -37.92 -15.48 18.33
C LEU A 686 -37.82 -15.86 19.81
N CYS A 687 -36.64 -15.66 20.40
CA CYS A 687 -36.38 -15.81 21.82
C CYS A 687 -35.85 -14.49 22.40
N THR A 688 -36.52 -13.93 23.40
CA THR A 688 -36.12 -12.67 24.04
C THR A 688 -36.00 -12.82 25.56
N ILE A 689 -34.84 -12.50 26.12
CA ILE A 689 -34.60 -12.46 27.57
C ILE A 689 -34.21 -11.03 27.96
N THR A 690 -34.98 -10.40 28.84
CA THR A 690 -34.73 -9.00 29.23
C THR A 690 -34.80 -8.81 30.74
N THR A 691 -33.79 -8.12 31.28
CA THR A 691 -33.83 -7.57 32.65
C THR A 691 -33.90 -6.04 32.57
N GLY A 692 -35.02 -5.45 32.96
CA GLY A 692 -35.27 -4.00 32.88
C GLY A 692 -36.58 -3.61 32.19
N LEU A 693 -36.54 -2.63 31.29
CA LEU A 693 -37.70 -2.09 30.56
C LEU A 693 -37.68 -2.59 29.11
N SER A 694 -38.78 -3.16 28.64
CA SER A 694 -38.89 -3.74 27.29
C SER A 694 -40.17 -3.31 26.58
N TYR A 695 -40.02 -2.97 25.30
CA TYR A 695 -41.11 -2.77 24.34
C TYR A 695 -40.89 -3.72 23.16
N LEU A 696 -41.81 -4.66 22.95
CA LEU A 696 -41.73 -5.66 21.90
C LEU A 696 -42.99 -5.61 21.02
N CYS A 697 -42.81 -5.38 19.73
CA CYS A 697 -43.84 -5.43 18.71
C CYS A 697 -43.46 -6.45 17.64
N THR A 698 -44.31 -7.45 17.42
CA THR A 698 -44.08 -8.51 16.42
C THR A 698 -45.27 -8.64 15.47
N ILE A 699 -44.99 -8.63 14.17
CA ILE A 699 -45.98 -8.84 13.10
C ILE A 699 -45.49 -9.99 12.22
N THR A 700 -46.24 -11.09 12.19
CA THR A 700 -45.86 -12.27 11.41
C THR A 700 -46.99 -12.76 10.50
N THR A 701 -46.62 -13.06 9.25
CA THR A 701 -47.45 -13.80 8.30
C THR A 701 -46.78 -15.15 8.03
N GLY A 702 -47.38 -16.26 8.49
CA GLY A 702 -46.81 -17.61 8.36
C GLY A 702 -46.75 -18.40 9.68
N LEU A 703 -45.62 -19.05 9.95
CA LEU A 703 -45.39 -19.90 11.13
C LEU A 703 -44.46 -19.18 12.13
N SER A 704 -44.90 -19.00 13.37
CA SER A 704 -44.13 -18.27 14.39
C SER A 704 -44.00 -19.02 15.71
N TYR A 705 -42.78 -19.07 16.25
CA TYR A 705 -42.48 -19.49 17.62
C TYR A 705 -41.89 -18.31 18.38
N LEU A 706 -42.56 -17.85 19.44
CA LEU A 706 -42.15 -16.72 20.27
C LEU A 706 -42.05 -17.13 21.74
N CYS A 707 -40.87 -16.95 22.33
CA CYS A 707 -40.61 -17.15 23.75
C CYS A 707 -40.03 -15.87 24.36
N THR A 708 -40.71 -15.30 25.37
CA THR A 708 -40.28 -14.06 26.03
C THR A 708 -40.16 -14.26 27.55
N ILE A 709 -38.99 -13.96 28.11
CA ILE A 709 -38.75 -13.96 29.56
C ILE A 709 -38.34 -12.55 29.98
N THR A 710 -39.10 -11.93 30.88
CA THR A 710 -38.83 -10.55 31.32
C THR A 710 -38.89 -10.39 32.83
N THR A 711 -37.87 -9.75 33.39
CA THR A 711 -37.88 -9.27 34.78
C THR A 711 -37.89 -7.74 34.79
N GLY A 712 -39.02 -7.11 35.15
CA GLY A 712 -39.18 -5.65 35.15
C GLY A 712 -40.49 -5.17 34.53
N LEU A 713 -40.43 -4.13 33.69
CA LEU A 713 -41.59 -3.54 32.99
C LEU A 713 -41.59 -3.99 31.53
N SER A 714 -42.71 -4.52 31.05
CA SER A 714 -42.85 -5.05 29.69
C SER A 714 -44.13 -4.58 29.00
N TYR A 715 -43.98 -4.21 27.72
CA TYR A 715 -45.07 -3.98 26.78
C TYR A 715 -44.88 -4.91 25.58
N LEU A 716 -45.81 -5.84 25.36
CA LEU A 716 -45.76 -6.82 24.29
C LEU A 716 -47.01 -6.73 23.42
N CYS A 717 -46.83 -6.46 22.14
CA CYS A 717 -47.86 -6.52 21.11
C CYS A 717 -47.49 -7.56 20.05
N THR A 718 -48.39 -8.51 19.79
CA THR A 718 -48.18 -9.56 18.78
C THR A 718 -49.38 -9.64 17.84
N ILE A 719 -49.13 -9.59 16.53
CA ILE A 719 -50.13 -9.77 15.48
C ILE A 719 -49.67 -10.91 14.58
N THR A 720 -50.42 -12.01 14.53
CA THR A 720 -50.06 -13.18 13.73
C THR A 720 -51.20 -13.62 12.81
N THR A 721 -50.86 -13.92 11.56
CA THR A 721 -51.72 -14.61 10.60
C THR A 721 -51.08 -15.94 10.23
N GLY A 722 -51.68 -17.07 10.62
CA GLY A 722 -51.15 -18.42 10.42
C GLY A 722 -51.08 -19.27 11.69
N LEU A 723 -49.95 -19.99 11.88
CA LEU A 723 -49.73 -20.89 13.02
C LEU A 723 -48.77 -20.23 14.02
N SER A 724 -49.19 -20.07 15.28
CA SER A 724 -48.41 -19.39 16.32
C SER A 724 -48.27 -20.18 17.62
N TYR A 725 -47.06 -20.26 18.14
CA TYR A 725 -46.74 -20.71 19.50
C TYR A 725 -46.14 -19.55 20.29
N LEU A 726 -46.80 -19.12 21.37
CA LEU A 726 -46.38 -18.00 22.21
C LEU A 726 -46.28 -18.44 23.67
N CYS A 727 -45.09 -18.27 24.25
CA CYS A 727 -44.83 -18.50 25.67
C CYS A 727 -44.24 -17.22 26.29
N THR A 728 -44.90 -16.67 27.32
CA THR A 728 -44.47 -15.44 27.99
C THR A 728 -44.35 -15.67 29.50
N ILE A 729 -43.17 -15.40 30.07
CA ILE A 729 -42.93 -15.43 31.52
C ILE A 729 -42.50 -14.03 31.97
N THR A 730 -43.24 -13.44 32.90
CA THR A 730 -42.94 -12.08 33.37
C THR A 730 -42.99 -11.96 34.90
N THR A 731 -41.95 -11.34 35.47
CA THR A 731 -41.93 -10.93 36.88
C THR A 731 -41.88 -9.41 36.95
N GLY A 732 -42.97 -8.75 37.38
CA GLY A 732 -43.07 -7.29 37.46
C GLY A 732 -44.39 -6.73 36.90
N LEU A 733 -44.31 -5.65 36.11
CA LEU A 733 -45.44 -4.99 35.47
C LEU A 733 -45.50 -5.36 33.98
N SER A 734 -46.65 -5.83 33.50
CA SER A 734 -46.81 -6.30 32.11
C SER A 734 -48.08 -5.79 31.44
N TYR A 735 -47.95 -5.40 30.18
CA TYR A 735 -49.05 -5.14 29.25
C TYR A 735 -48.88 -6.04 28.03
N LEU A 736 -49.81 -6.96 27.82
CA LEU A 736 -49.76 -7.93 26.73
C LEU A 736 -51.04 -7.83 25.88
N CYS A 737 -50.86 -7.57 24.58
CA CYS A 737 -51.90 -7.59 23.57
C CYS A 737 -51.55 -8.59 22.47
N THR A 738 -52.43 -9.56 22.23
CA THR A 738 -52.25 -10.60 21.20
C THR A 738 -53.46 -10.66 20.27
N ILE A 739 -53.22 -10.60 18.97
CA ILE A 739 -54.23 -10.75 17.92
C ILE A 739 -53.78 -11.86 16.99
N THR A 740 -54.54 -12.95 16.93
CA THR A 740 -54.20 -14.10 16.07
C THR A 740 -55.37 -14.52 15.19
N THR A 741 -55.06 -14.78 13.92
CA THR A 741 -55.96 -15.42 12.96
C THR A 741 -55.33 -16.75 12.51
N GLY A 742 -55.99 -17.88 12.79
CA GLY A 742 -55.48 -19.23 12.49
C GLY A 742 -55.41 -20.17 13.70
N LEU A 743 -54.31 -20.93 13.82
CA LEU A 743 -54.09 -21.91 14.90
C LEU A 743 -53.09 -21.32 15.91
N SER A 744 -53.47 -21.25 17.19
CA SER A 744 -52.65 -20.61 18.23
C SER A 744 -52.53 -21.41 19.52
N TYR A 745 -51.30 -21.52 20.03
CA TYR A 745 -51.00 -22.00 21.39
C TYR A 745 -50.38 -20.86 22.19
N LEU A 746 -51.03 -20.43 23.27
CA LEU A 746 -50.61 -19.32 24.12
C LEU A 746 -50.50 -19.77 25.59
N CYS A 747 -49.32 -19.60 26.17
CA CYS A 747 -49.04 -19.83 27.58
C CYS A 747 -48.45 -18.57 28.22
N THR A 748 -49.12 -18.01 29.24
CA THR A 748 -48.66 -16.79 29.93
C THR A 748 -48.54 -17.05 31.43
N ILE A 749 -47.36 -16.79 32.01
CA ILE A 749 -47.12 -16.88 33.46
C ILE A 749 -46.65 -15.51 33.95
N THR A 750 -47.40 -14.90 34.86
CA THR A 750 -47.07 -13.56 35.37
C THR A 750 -47.11 -13.48 36.89
N THR A 751 -46.06 -12.92 37.49
CA THR A 751 -46.02 -12.58 38.91
C THR A 751 -45.91 -11.05 39.07
N GLY A 752 -46.95 -10.39 39.59
CA GLY A 752 -47.00 -8.92 39.77
C GLY A 752 -48.29 -8.28 39.26
N LEU A 753 -48.18 -7.14 38.57
CA LEU A 753 -49.30 -6.40 37.99
C LEU A 753 -49.39 -6.70 36.48
N SER A 754 -50.56 -7.10 36.00
CA SER A 754 -50.74 -7.54 34.60
C SER A 754 -52.02 -7.02 33.95
N TYR A 755 -51.89 -6.61 32.69
CA TYR A 755 -52.99 -6.32 31.77
C TYR A 755 -52.83 -7.20 30.53
N LEU A 756 -53.77 -8.12 30.31
CA LEU A 756 -53.74 -9.08 29.22
C LEU A 756 -55.02 -8.95 28.37
N CYS A 757 -54.84 -8.69 27.08
CA CYS A 757 -55.90 -8.71 26.07
C CYS A 757 -55.54 -9.71 24.96
N THR A 758 -56.43 -10.68 24.72
CA THR A 758 -56.25 -11.70 23.69
C THR A 758 -57.47 -11.76 22.77
N ILE A 759 -57.25 -11.65 21.46
CA ILE A 759 -58.28 -11.78 20.43
C ILE A 759 -57.85 -12.88 19.47
N THR A 760 -58.64 -13.95 19.38
CA THR A 760 -58.34 -15.08 18.50
C THR A 760 -59.52 -15.45 17.61
N THR A 761 -59.21 -15.73 16.35
CA THR A 761 -60.14 -16.27 15.35
C THR A 761 -59.57 -17.58 14.82
N GLY A 762 -60.27 -18.71 15.02
CA GLY A 762 -59.81 -20.05 14.63
C GLY A 762 -59.74 -21.06 15.78
N LEU A 763 -58.67 -21.88 15.80
CA LEU A 763 -58.44 -22.91 16.82
C LEU A 763 -57.42 -22.41 17.84
N SER A 764 -57.79 -22.33 19.13
CA SER A 764 -56.92 -21.78 20.18
C SER A 764 -56.81 -22.63 21.44
N TYR A 765 -55.59 -22.72 21.97
CA TYR A 765 -55.26 -23.26 23.28
C TYR A 765 -54.62 -22.15 24.12
N LEU A 766 -55.27 -21.72 25.18
CA LEU A 766 -54.84 -20.63 26.04
C LEU A 766 -54.72 -21.09 27.51
N CYS A 767 -53.53 -20.94 28.08
CA CYS A 767 -53.25 -21.17 29.49
C CYS A 767 -52.66 -19.92 30.13
N THR A 768 -53.33 -19.35 31.14
CA THR A 768 -52.86 -18.15 31.85
C THR A 768 -52.74 -18.41 33.35
N ILE A 769 -51.55 -18.19 33.92
CA ILE A 769 -51.30 -18.29 35.36
C ILE A 769 -50.82 -16.92 35.86
N THR A 770 -51.54 -16.32 36.80
CA THR A 770 -51.18 -15.00 37.33
C THR A 770 -51.21 -14.97 38.85
N THR A 771 -50.16 -14.43 39.47
CA THR A 771 -50.10 -14.17 40.92
C THR A 771 -49.93 -12.67 41.17
N GLY A 772 -50.91 -12.01 41.79
CA GLY A 772 -50.89 -10.56 42.04
C GLY A 772 -52.17 -9.84 41.61
N LEU A 773 -52.02 -8.65 41.00
CA LEU A 773 -53.15 -7.84 40.48
C LEU A 773 -53.25 -8.06 38.96
N SER A 774 -54.43 -8.45 38.46
CA SER A 774 -54.61 -8.81 37.05
C SER A 774 -55.90 -8.28 36.44
N TYR A 775 -55.80 -7.82 35.19
CA TYR A 775 -56.92 -7.51 34.30
C TYR A 775 -56.78 -8.36 33.05
N LEU A 776 -57.73 -9.27 32.82
CA LEU A 776 -57.70 -10.22 31.71
C LEU A 776 -58.98 -10.09 30.87
N CYS A 777 -58.80 -9.82 29.58
CA CYS A 777 -59.86 -9.83 28.57
C CYS A 777 -59.51 -10.84 27.47
N THR A 778 -60.40 -11.81 27.23
CA THR A 778 -60.23 -12.82 26.17
C THR A 778 -61.46 -12.84 25.27
N ILE A 779 -61.24 -12.72 23.95
CA ILE A 779 -62.29 -12.82 22.92
C ILE A 779 -61.87 -13.93 21.96
N THR A 780 -62.70 -14.96 21.84
CA THR A 780 -62.41 -16.10 20.97
C THR A 780 -63.60 -16.40 20.05
N THR A 781 -63.30 -16.66 18.78
CA THR A 781 -64.29 -17.10 17.78
C THR A 781 -63.76 -18.38 17.13
N GLY A 782 -64.50 -19.49 17.26
CA GLY A 782 -64.09 -20.81 16.76
C GLY A 782 -64.03 -21.90 17.85
N LEU A 783 -63.00 -22.76 17.80
CA LEU A 783 -62.78 -23.85 18.75
C LEU A 783 -61.72 -23.44 19.77
N SER A 784 -62.05 -23.42 21.06
CA SER A 784 -61.14 -22.93 22.10
C SER A 784 -61.04 -23.82 23.35
N TYR A 785 -59.83 -23.94 23.86
CA TYR A 785 -59.52 -24.51 25.17
C TYR A 785 -58.84 -23.45 26.03
N LEU A 786 -59.50 -23.02 27.10
CA LEU A 786 -59.05 -21.93 27.97
C LEU A 786 -58.92 -22.42 29.43
N CYS A 787 -57.73 -22.26 30.00
CA CYS A 787 -57.44 -22.50 31.41
C CYS A 787 -56.85 -21.23 32.05
N THR A 788 -57.49 -20.70 33.09
CA THR A 788 -57.02 -19.51 33.80
C THR A 788 -56.88 -19.80 35.30
N ILE A 789 -55.69 -19.61 35.86
CA ILE A 789 -55.42 -19.74 37.31
C ILE A 789 -54.94 -18.39 37.83
N THR A 790 -55.65 -17.80 38.78
CA THR A 790 -55.30 -16.49 39.34
C THR A 790 -55.25 -16.51 40.87
N THR A 791 -54.18 -15.99 41.47
CA THR A 791 -54.09 -15.78 42.92
C THR A 791 -53.90 -14.29 43.22
N GLY A 792 -54.76 -13.68 44.04
CA GLY A 792 -54.74 -12.24 44.36
C GLY A 792 -56.01 -11.48 43.96
N LEU A 793 -55.85 -10.27 43.41
CA LEU A 793 -56.95 -9.40 42.94
C LEU A 793 -57.09 -9.52 41.42
N SER A 794 -58.27 -9.90 40.91
CA SER A 794 -58.45 -10.17 39.49
C SER A 794 -59.77 -9.62 38.92
N TYR A 795 -59.69 -9.10 37.70
CA TYR A 795 -60.82 -8.78 36.83
C TYR A 795 -60.71 -9.60 35.55
N LEU A 796 -61.64 -10.50 35.31
CA LEU A 796 -61.64 -11.44 34.19
C LEU A 796 -62.92 -11.28 33.36
N CYS A 797 -62.75 -11.00 32.07
CA CYS A 797 -63.80 -10.98 31.07
C CYS A 797 -63.48 -11.98 29.95
N THR A 798 -64.37 -12.93 29.71
CA THR A 798 -64.23 -13.94 28.64
C THR A 798 -65.46 -13.92 27.74
N ILE A 799 -65.25 -13.79 26.43
CA ILE A 799 -66.31 -13.86 25.40
C ILE A 799 -65.92 -14.95 24.41
N THR A 800 -66.76 -15.98 24.28
CA THR A 800 -66.52 -17.08 23.34
C THR A 800 -67.73 -17.30 22.42
N THR A 801 -67.44 -17.53 21.14
CA THR A 801 -68.44 -17.92 20.13
C THR A 801 -67.96 -19.19 19.43
N GLY A 802 -68.74 -20.27 19.48
CA GLY A 802 -68.37 -21.58 18.91
C GLY A 802 -68.33 -22.72 19.94
N LEU A 803 -67.32 -23.60 19.83
CA LEU A 803 -67.12 -24.75 20.72
C LEU A 803 -66.01 -24.41 21.73
N SER A 804 -66.31 -24.42 23.03
CA SER A 804 -65.33 -23.98 24.04
C SER A 804 -65.28 -24.85 25.30
N TYR A 805 -64.07 -25.13 25.76
CA TYR A 805 -63.79 -25.72 27.08
C TYR A 805 -63.09 -24.66 27.95
N LEU A 806 -63.72 -24.25 29.05
CA LEU A 806 -63.24 -23.20 29.95
C LEU A 806 -63.10 -23.71 31.38
N CYS A 807 -61.91 -23.57 31.94
CA CYS A 807 -61.61 -23.84 33.35
C CYS A 807 -61.00 -22.61 34.01
N THR A 808 -61.65 -22.06 35.04
CA THR A 808 -61.15 -20.90 35.79
C THR A 808 -61.00 -21.21 37.27
N ILE A 809 -59.80 -21.03 37.83
CA ILE A 809 -59.52 -21.21 39.26
C ILE A 809 -59.01 -19.88 39.82
N THR A 810 -59.71 -19.31 40.81
CA THR A 810 -59.33 -18.02 41.40
C THR A 810 -59.25 -18.08 42.92
N THR A 811 -58.17 -17.60 43.52
CA THR A 811 -58.04 -17.46 44.97
C THR A 811 -57.80 -15.99 45.36
N GLY A 812 -58.62 -15.42 46.24
CA GLY A 812 -58.55 -14.00 46.64
C GLY A 812 -59.81 -13.18 46.32
N LEU A 813 -59.64 -11.96 45.81
CA LEU A 813 -60.73 -11.04 45.42
C LEU A 813 -60.89 -11.07 43.89
N SER A 814 -62.07 -11.42 43.39
CA SER A 814 -62.28 -11.62 41.94
C SER A 814 -63.60 -11.05 41.41
N TYR A 815 -63.54 -10.48 40.21
CA TYR A 815 -64.68 -10.12 39.38
C TYR A 815 -64.59 -10.90 38.07
N LEU A 816 -65.54 -11.80 37.82
CA LEU A 816 -65.55 -12.68 36.66
C LEU A 816 -66.84 -12.50 35.85
N CYS A 817 -66.68 -12.18 34.57
CA CYS A 817 -67.75 -12.15 33.58
C CYS A 817 -67.43 -13.13 32.45
N THR A 818 -68.33 -14.08 32.18
CA THR A 818 -68.21 -15.04 31.07
C THR A 818 -69.46 -15.00 30.20
N ILE A 819 -69.27 -14.83 28.90
CA ILE A 819 -70.33 -14.84 27.88
C ILE A 819 -69.97 -15.90 26.85
N THR A 820 -70.82 -16.91 26.69
CA THR A 820 -70.58 -18.00 25.72
C THR A 820 -71.80 -18.20 24.82
N THR A 821 -71.54 -18.39 23.52
CA THR A 821 -72.56 -18.70 22.52
C THR A 821 -72.13 -19.95 21.74
N GLY A 822 -72.95 -21.02 21.75
CA GLY A 822 -72.63 -22.30 21.11
C GLY A 822 -72.61 -23.50 22.07
N LEU A 823 -71.62 -24.40 21.90
CA LEU A 823 -71.43 -25.59 22.73
C LEU A 823 -70.31 -25.34 23.76
N SER A 824 -70.61 -25.38 25.05
CA SER A 824 -69.63 -25.02 26.09
C SER A 824 -69.57 -25.97 27.28
N TYR A 825 -68.35 -26.21 27.76
CA TYR A 825 -68.05 -26.85 29.04
C TYR A 825 -67.32 -25.84 29.92
N LEU A 826 -67.93 -25.45 31.04
CA LEU A 826 -67.42 -24.42 31.94
C LEU A 826 -67.27 -24.98 33.36
N CYS A 827 -66.06 -24.86 33.91
CA CYS A 827 -65.76 -25.18 35.30
C CYS A 827 -65.12 -23.97 36.00
N THR A 828 -65.75 -23.45 37.06
CA THR A 828 -65.28 -22.27 37.80
C THR A 828 -65.10 -22.62 39.29
N ILE A 829 -63.89 -22.51 39.82
CA ILE A 829 -63.58 -22.72 41.24
C ILE A 829 -63.06 -21.41 41.84
N THR A 830 -63.72 -20.87 42.86
CA THR A 830 -63.31 -19.61 43.49
C THR A 830 -63.19 -19.76 45.01
N THR A 831 -62.08 -19.30 45.60
CA THR A 831 -61.91 -19.22 47.06
C THR A 831 -61.65 -17.77 47.49
N GLY A 832 -62.43 -17.23 48.42
CA GLY A 832 -62.33 -15.83 48.88
C GLY A 832 -63.58 -14.98 48.63
N LEU A 833 -63.41 -13.73 48.19
CA LEU A 833 -64.48 -12.78 47.86
C LEU A 833 -64.67 -12.72 46.34
N SER A 834 -65.84 -13.11 45.83
CA SER A 834 -66.06 -13.19 44.37
C SER A 834 -67.40 -12.60 43.89
N TYR A 835 -67.35 -11.95 42.73
CA TYR A 835 -68.51 -11.57 41.93
C TYR A 835 -68.43 -12.30 40.60
N LEU A 836 -69.40 -13.17 40.32
CA LEU A 836 -69.44 -14.02 39.14
C LEU A 836 -70.72 -13.79 38.35
N CYS A 837 -70.58 -13.43 37.08
CA CYS A 837 -71.66 -13.36 36.10
C CYS A 837 -71.38 -14.30 34.93
N THR A 838 -72.31 -15.20 34.65
CA THR A 838 -72.21 -16.21 33.58
C THR A 838 -73.44 -16.13 32.69
N ILE A 839 -73.25 -15.88 31.38
CA ILE A 839 -74.32 -15.86 30.38
C ILE A 839 -74.00 -16.90 29.32
N THR A 840 -74.90 -17.85 29.10
CA THR A 840 -74.71 -18.91 28.12
C THR A 840 -75.94 -19.05 27.21
N THR A 841 -75.69 -19.20 25.92
CA THR A 841 -76.73 -19.46 24.90
C THR A 841 -76.32 -20.70 24.08
N GLY A 842 -77.16 -21.73 24.05
CA GLY A 842 -76.88 -23.00 23.34
C GLY A 842 -76.87 -24.24 24.25
N LEU A 843 -75.93 -25.16 24.02
CA LEU A 843 -75.76 -26.41 24.79
C LEU A 843 -74.60 -26.23 25.79
N SER A 844 -74.87 -26.29 27.09
CA SER A 844 -73.85 -26.01 28.11
C SER A 844 -73.80 -27.00 29.27
N TYR A 845 -72.58 -27.26 29.74
CA TYR A 845 -72.30 -27.95 31.00
C TYR A 845 -71.53 -27.00 31.90
N LEU A 846 -72.12 -26.60 33.03
CA LEU A 846 -71.57 -25.62 33.96
C LEU A 846 -71.41 -26.24 35.36
N CYS A 847 -70.20 -26.17 35.89
CA CYS A 847 -69.88 -26.53 37.27
C CYS A 847 -69.23 -25.33 37.99
N THR A 848 -69.82 -24.89 39.09
CA THR A 848 -69.32 -23.75 39.88
C THR A 848 -69.13 -24.15 41.34
N ILE A 849 -67.91 -24.01 41.86
CA ILE A 849 -67.57 -24.29 43.27
C ILE A 849 -67.03 -23.01 43.90
N THR A 850 -67.66 -22.52 44.97
CA THR A 850 -67.23 -21.28 45.64
C THR A 850 -67.08 -21.48 47.15
N THR A 851 -65.97 -21.05 47.74
CA THR A 851 -65.77 -21.07 49.20
C THR A 851 -65.44 -19.66 49.70
N GLY A 852 -66.29 -19.06 50.56
CA GLY A 852 -66.09 -17.70 51.08
C GLY A 852 -67.33 -16.80 50.94
N LEU A 853 -67.14 -15.53 50.59
CA LEU A 853 -68.21 -14.55 50.34
C LEU A 853 -68.42 -14.41 48.83
N SER A 854 -69.61 -14.72 48.31
CA SER A 854 -69.83 -14.74 46.85
C SER A 854 -71.16 -14.14 46.41
N TYR A 855 -71.13 -13.48 45.26
CA TYR A 855 -72.31 -13.07 44.48
C TYR A 855 -72.26 -13.75 43.12
N LEU A 856 -73.22 -14.61 42.84
CA LEU A 856 -73.28 -15.42 41.62
C LEU A 856 -74.58 -15.15 40.86
N CYS A 857 -74.45 -14.77 39.59
CA CYS A 857 -75.54 -14.62 38.64
C CYS A 857 -75.29 -15.51 37.42
N THR A 858 -76.22 -16.41 37.12
CA THR A 858 -76.15 -17.34 36.00
C THR A 858 -77.41 -17.23 35.14
N ILE A 859 -77.25 -16.92 33.86
CA ILE A 859 -78.32 -16.87 32.87
C ILE A 859 -78.03 -17.89 31.78
N THR A 860 -78.94 -18.84 31.57
CA THR A 860 -78.81 -19.85 30.51
C THR A 860 -80.04 -19.89 29.61
N THR A 861 -79.81 -20.02 28.31
CA THR A 861 -80.86 -20.21 27.30
C THR A 861 -80.50 -21.41 26.41
N GLY A 862 -81.35 -22.44 26.36
CA GLY A 862 -81.10 -23.69 25.61
C GLY A 862 -81.11 -24.97 26.47
N LEU A 863 -80.20 -25.90 26.17
CA LEU A 863 -80.05 -27.17 26.89
C LEU A 863 -78.87 -27.07 27.86
N SER A 864 -79.09 -27.18 29.17
CA SER A 864 -78.03 -26.94 30.15
C SER A 864 -78.00 -27.93 31.32
N TYR A 865 -76.80 -28.35 31.72
CA TYR A 865 -76.52 -29.04 32.97
C TYR A 865 -75.73 -28.11 33.88
N LEU A 866 -76.28 -27.78 35.05
CA LEU A 866 -75.70 -26.84 36.01
C LEU A 866 -75.53 -27.49 37.38
N CYS A 867 -74.31 -27.45 37.91
CA CYS A 867 -73.99 -27.89 39.26
C CYS A 867 -73.28 -26.75 40.02
N THR A 868 -73.86 -26.28 41.12
CA THR A 868 -73.32 -25.19 41.94
C THR A 868 -73.10 -25.66 43.37
N ILE A 869 -71.89 -25.54 43.90
CA ILE A 869 -71.54 -25.89 45.29
C ILE A 869 -70.95 -24.65 45.97
N THR A 870 -71.58 -24.16 47.05
CA THR A 870 -71.11 -22.96 47.75
C THR A 870 -70.94 -23.21 49.25
N THR A 871 -69.81 -22.84 49.83
CA THR A 871 -69.58 -22.88 51.29
C THR A 871 -69.25 -21.47 51.81
N GLY A 872 -69.97 -20.98 52.82
CA GLY A 872 -69.80 -19.62 53.38
C GLY A 872 -71.02 -18.71 53.24
N LEU A 873 -70.81 -17.42 52.95
CA LEU A 873 -71.86 -16.41 52.75
C LEU A 873 -72.11 -16.20 51.24
N SER A 874 -73.31 -16.47 50.73
CA SER A 874 -73.57 -16.43 49.28
C SER A 874 -74.89 -15.78 48.90
N TYR A 875 -74.87 -15.06 47.78
CA TYR A 875 -76.06 -14.60 47.05
C TYR A 875 -76.02 -15.24 45.65
N LEU A 876 -77.01 -16.07 45.35
CA LEU A 876 -77.09 -16.82 44.10
C LEU A 876 -78.40 -16.50 43.37
N CYS A 877 -78.29 -16.04 42.14
CA CYS A 877 -79.39 -15.88 41.20
C CYS A 877 -79.15 -16.74 39.96
N THR A 878 -80.11 -17.60 39.62
CA THR A 878 -80.04 -18.47 38.44
C THR A 878 -81.32 -18.34 37.62
N ILE A 879 -81.20 -17.95 36.35
CA ILE A 879 -82.30 -17.83 35.39
C ILE A 879 -82.03 -18.80 34.25
N THR A 880 -82.95 -19.72 34.00
CA THR A 880 -82.82 -20.71 32.92
C THR A 880 -84.07 -20.74 32.05
N THR A 881 -83.87 -20.86 30.74
CA THR A 881 -84.94 -20.99 29.75
C THR A 881 -84.62 -22.16 28.82
N GLY A 882 -85.49 -23.18 28.74
CA GLY A 882 -85.28 -24.39 27.94
C GLY A 882 -85.30 -25.71 28.73
N LEU A 883 -84.42 -26.66 28.38
CA LEU A 883 -84.30 -27.96 29.04
C LEU A 883 -83.09 -27.92 30.00
N SER A 884 -83.32 -28.10 31.31
CA SER A 884 -82.24 -27.90 32.30
C SER A 884 -82.20 -28.95 33.40
N TYR A 885 -80.99 -29.38 33.76
CA TYR A 885 -80.71 -30.14 34.98
C TYR A 885 -79.89 -29.25 35.92
N LEU A 886 -80.42 -28.92 37.10
CA LEU A 886 -79.81 -28.03 38.07
C LEU A 886 -79.62 -28.74 39.41
N CYS A 887 -78.39 -28.78 39.91
CA CYS A 887 -78.05 -29.23 41.25
C CYS A 887 -77.36 -28.09 42.01
N THR A 888 -77.85 -27.72 43.19
CA THR A 888 -77.27 -26.66 44.02
C THR A 888 -77.05 -27.16 45.45
N ILE A 889 -75.83 -27.09 45.95
CA ILE A 889 -75.47 -27.50 47.31
C ILE A 889 -74.88 -26.28 48.03
N THR A 890 -75.49 -25.83 49.13
CA THR A 890 -75.00 -24.68 49.90
C THR A 890 -74.76 -25.05 51.36
N THR A 891 -73.65 -24.59 51.94
CA THR A 891 -73.37 -24.74 53.38
C THR A 891 -72.98 -23.38 53.97
N GLY A 892 -73.67 -22.91 55.02
CA GLY A 892 -73.46 -21.58 55.61
C GLY A 892 -74.68 -20.65 55.55
N LEU A 893 -74.46 -19.35 55.28
CA LEU A 893 -75.52 -18.32 55.15
C LEU A 893 -75.78 -18.04 53.66
N SER A 894 -76.97 -18.30 53.14
CA SER A 894 -77.24 -18.18 51.71
C SER A 894 -78.58 -17.53 51.36
N TYR A 895 -78.57 -16.74 50.29
CA TYR A 895 -79.75 -16.24 49.60
C TYR A 895 -79.76 -16.81 48.18
N LEU A 896 -80.77 -17.60 47.84
CA LEU A 896 -80.87 -18.32 46.58
C LEU A 896 -82.19 -17.96 45.88
N CYS A 897 -82.09 -17.48 44.65
CA CYS A 897 -83.21 -17.21 43.75
C CYS A 897 -83.02 -18.01 42.45
N THR A 898 -83.94 -18.92 42.15
CA THR A 898 -83.92 -19.72 40.91
C THR A 898 -85.21 -19.49 40.12
N ILE A 899 -85.08 -19.12 38.85
CA ILE A 899 -86.19 -18.92 37.92
C ILE A 899 -85.95 -19.86 36.74
N THR A 900 -86.90 -20.75 36.47
CA THR A 900 -86.80 -21.71 35.36
C THR A 900 -88.07 -21.69 34.51
N THR A 901 -87.90 -21.74 33.19
CA THR A 901 -89.00 -21.82 32.23
C THR A 901 -88.71 -22.94 31.23
N GLY A 902 -89.60 -23.93 31.12
CA GLY A 902 -89.41 -25.13 30.27
C GLY A 902 -89.45 -26.47 31.03
N LEU A 903 -88.61 -27.43 30.63
CA LEU A 903 -88.51 -28.76 31.25
C LEU A 903 -87.29 -28.79 32.18
N SER A 904 -87.50 -28.97 33.49
CA SER A 904 -86.42 -28.86 34.46
C SER A 904 -86.36 -29.97 35.52
N TYR A 905 -85.15 -30.36 35.89
CA TYR A 905 -84.86 -31.20 37.05
C TYR A 905 -83.99 -30.40 38.00
N LEU A 906 -84.51 -30.07 39.18
CA LEU A 906 -83.88 -29.21 40.18
C LEU A 906 -83.67 -30.00 41.48
N CYS A 907 -82.42 -30.07 41.94
CA CYS A 907 -82.07 -30.58 43.26
C CYS A 907 -81.34 -29.48 44.05
N THR A 908 -81.81 -29.15 45.25
CA THR A 908 -81.20 -28.14 46.12
C THR A 908 -80.95 -28.71 47.50
N ILE A 909 -79.71 -28.69 47.99
CA ILE A 909 -79.34 -29.17 49.32
C ILE A 909 -78.72 -27.99 50.08
N THR A 910 -79.30 -27.57 51.21
CA THR A 910 -78.76 -26.47 52.02
C THR A 910 -78.48 -26.91 53.46
N THR A 911 -77.38 -26.45 54.04
CA THR A 911 -77.06 -26.66 55.46
C THR A 911 -76.67 -25.32 56.11
N GLY A 912 -77.32 -24.90 57.19
CA GLY A 912 -77.11 -23.59 57.85
C GLY A 912 -78.31 -22.65 57.79
N LEU A 913 -78.09 -21.34 57.58
CA LEU A 913 -79.13 -20.30 57.49
C LEU A 913 -79.41 -19.98 56.01
N SER A 914 -80.63 -20.20 55.52
CA SER A 914 -80.91 -20.02 54.09
C SER A 914 -82.25 -19.32 53.79
N TYR A 915 -82.25 -18.49 52.76
CA TYR A 915 -83.44 -17.93 52.11
C TYR A 915 -83.48 -18.44 50.68
N LEU A 916 -84.50 -19.22 50.33
CA LEU A 916 -84.65 -19.88 49.04
C LEU A 916 -85.96 -19.45 48.39
N CYS A 917 -85.87 -18.87 47.19
CA CYS A 917 -86.99 -18.58 46.31
C CYS A 917 -86.81 -19.37 44.99
N THR A 918 -87.78 -20.20 44.65
CA THR A 918 -87.79 -20.97 43.39
C THR A 918 -89.07 -20.68 42.62
N ILE A 919 -88.95 -20.28 41.35
CA ILE A 919 -90.07 -20.02 40.45
C ILE A 919 -89.87 -20.91 39.23
N THR A 920 -90.85 -21.78 38.95
CA THR A 920 -90.79 -22.70 37.81
C THR A 920 -92.07 -22.62 36.98
N THR A 921 -91.90 -22.64 35.66
CA THR A 921 -93.02 -22.65 34.70
C THR A 921 -92.77 -23.75 33.67
N GLY A 922 -93.67 -24.73 33.54
CA GLY A 922 -93.52 -25.90 32.66
C GLY A 922 -93.57 -27.25 33.38
N LEU A 923 -92.78 -28.23 32.91
CA LEU A 923 -92.69 -29.57 33.50
C LEU A 923 -91.45 -29.65 34.40
N SER A 924 -91.62 -29.89 35.71
CA SER A 924 -90.50 -29.82 36.66
C SER A 924 -90.44 -30.97 37.68
N TYR A 925 -89.23 -31.39 38.01
CA TYR A 925 -88.95 -32.29 39.13
C TYR A 925 -88.05 -31.56 40.11
N LEU A 926 -88.57 -31.24 41.30
CA LEU A 926 -87.91 -30.45 42.33
C LEU A 926 -87.68 -31.29 43.58
N CYS A 927 -86.44 -31.38 44.03
CA CYS A 927 -86.05 -31.97 45.30
C CYS A 927 -85.27 -30.97 46.15
N THR A 928 -85.77 -30.58 47.33
CA THR A 928 -85.07 -29.65 48.23
C THR A 928 -84.81 -30.28 49.59
N ILE A 929 -83.55 -30.35 50.03
CA ILE A 929 -83.16 -30.88 51.33
C ILE A 929 -82.49 -29.76 52.14
N THR A 930 -83.04 -29.37 53.28
CA THR A 930 -82.48 -28.26 54.07
C THR A 930 -82.24 -28.68 55.52
N THR A 931 -81.08 -28.38 56.09
CA THR A 931 -80.76 -28.68 57.50
C THR A 931 -80.32 -27.38 58.20
N GLY A 932 -80.98 -26.96 59.28
CA GLY A 932 -80.74 -25.67 59.97
C GLY A 932 -81.95 -24.71 60.00
N LEU A 933 -81.71 -23.40 59.87
CA LEU A 933 -82.75 -22.36 59.86
C LEU A 933 -83.04 -21.93 58.41
N SER A 934 -84.26 -22.10 57.91
CA SER A 934 -84.56 -21.86 56.48
C SER A 934 -85.89 -21.16 56.22
N TYR A 935 -85.90 -20.30 55.21
CA TYR A 935 -87.09 -19.70 54.61
C TYR A 935 -87.16 -20.15 53.16
N LEU A 936 -88.21 -20.91 52.82
CA LEU A 936 -88.39 -21.50 51.50
C LEU A 936 -89.71 -21.01 50.90
N CYS A 937 -89.61 -20.41 49.72
CA CYS A 937 -90.74 -20.02 48.87
C CYS A 937 -90.60 -20.73 47.52
N THR A 938 -91.58 -21.55 47.16
CA THR A 938 -91.64 -22.24 45.87
C THR A 938 -92.92 -21.89 45.13
N ILE A 939 -92.81 -21.46 43.88
CA ILE A 939 -93.93 -21.12 43.01
C ILE A 939 -93.78 -21.96 41.74
N THR A 940 -94.78 -22.78 41.45
CA THR A 940 -94.76 -23.70 40.31
C THR A 940 -96.03 -23.57 39.49
N THR A 941 -95.87 -23.56 38.17
CA THR A 941 -96.99 -23.49 37.22
C THR A 941 -96.79 -24.56 36.15
N GLY A 942 -97.69 -25.54 36.04
CA GLY A 942 -97.58 -26.68 35.12
C GLY A 942 -97.65 -28.07 35.80
N LEU A 943 -96.90 -29.06 35.27
CA LEU A 943 -96.86 -30.43 35.79
C LEU A 943 -95.59 -30.59 36.64
N SER A 944 -95.70 -30.87 37.95
CA SER A 944 -94.54 -30.83 38.85
C SER A 944 -94.49 -31.95 39.89
N TYR A 945 -93.30 -32.52 40.11
CA TYR A 945 -93.03 -33.43 41.21
C TYR A 945 -92.11 -32.73 42.22
N LEU A 946 -92.61 -32.48 43.43
CA LEU A 946 -91.93 -31.75 44.49
C LEU A 946 -91.67 -32.67 45.70
N CYS A 947 -90.42 -32.80 46.10
CA CYS A 947 -89.99 -33.48 47.31
C CYS A 947 -89.17 -32.53 48.18
N THR A 948 -89.63 -32.22 49.39
CA THR A 948 -88.91 -31.34 50.32
C THR A 948 -88.62 -32.07 51.64
N ILE A 949 -87.37 -32.03 52.10
CA ILE A 949 -86.92 -32.68 53.34
C ILE A 949 -86.23 -31.62 54.20
N THR A 950 -86.76 -31.31 55.38
CA THR A 950 -86.24 -30.24 56.22
C THR A 950 -85.93 -30.72 57.64
N THR A 951 -84.76 -30.40 58.17
CA THR A 951 -84.38 -30.73 59.56
C THR A 951 -83.95 -29.45 60.30
N GLY A 952 -84.60 -29.08 61.41
CA GLY A 952 -84.36 -27.81 62.12
C GLY A 952 -85.56 -26.85 62.15
N LEU A 953 -85.32 -25.53 62.12
CA LEU A 953 -86.35 -24.48 62.14
C LEU A 953 -86.66 -24.02 60.69
N SER A 954 -87.89 -24.14 60.21
CA SER A 954 -88.20 -23.81 58.81
C SER A 954 -89.52 -23.07 58.60
N TYR A 955 -89.53 -22.14 57.64
CA TYR A 955 -90.72 -21.49 57.12
C TYR A 955 -90.88 -21.87 55.65
N LEU A 956 -91.94 -22.61 55.32
CA LEU A 956 -92.18 -23.16 54.00
C LEU A 956 -93.47 -22.59 53.42
N CYS A 957 -93.36 -21.95 52.27
CA CYS A 957 -94.46 -21.47 51.44
C CYS A 957 -94.38 -22.10 50.06
N THR A 958 -95.42 -22.83 49.67
CA THR A 958 -95.50 -23.50 48.35
C THR A 958 -96.79 -23.09 47.66
N ILE A 959 -96.67 -22.62 46.41
CA ILE A 959 -97.79 -22.20 45.56
C ILE A 959 -97.70 -22.98 44.26
N THR A 960 -98.73 -23.77 43.96
CA THR A 960 -98.75 -24.64 42.78
C THR A 960 -100.04 -24.45 41.98
N THR A 961 -99.90 -24.32 40.67
CA THR A 961 -101.00 -24.22 39.71
C THR A 961 -100.81 -25.31 38.64
N GLY A 962 -101.71 -26.30 38.58
CA GLY A 962 -101.60 -27.47 37.67
C GLY A 962 -101.58 -28.83 38.38
N LEU A 963 -101.03 -29.86 37.72
CA LEU A 963 -100.99 -31.24 38.24
C LEU A 963 -99.70 -31.47 39.03
N SER A 964 -99.78 -31.88 40.30
CA SER A 964 -98.59 -31.96 41.15
C SER A 964 -98.52 -33.15 42.10
N TYR A 965 -97.31 -33.62 42.38
CA TYR A 965 -97.04 -34.62 43.40
C TYR A 965 -96.12 -34.02 44.47
N LEU A 966 -96.60 -33.88 45.69
CA LEU A 966 -95.92 -33.20 46.79
C LEU A 966 -95.60 -34.18 47.91
N CYS A 967 -94.31 -34.33 48.21
CA CYS A 967 -93.80 -35.09 49.35
C CYS A 967 -93.00 -34.17 50.27
N THR A 968 -93.35 -34.07 51.55
CA THR A 968 -92.77 -33.13 52.52
C THR A 968 -92.38 -33.91 53.78
N ILE A 969 -91.10 -33.93 54.15
CA ILE A 969 -90.60 -34.65 55.34
C ILE A 969 -89.89 -33.64 56.25
N THR A 970 -90.35 -33.46 57.48
CA THR A 970 -89.81 -32.42 58.37
C THR A 970 -89.51 -32.95 59.78
N THR A 971 -88.30 -32.69 60.27
CA THR A 971 -87.88 -33.09 61.63
C THR A 971 -87.40 -31.85 62.40
N GLY A 972 -88.20 -31.34 63.35
CA GLY A 972 -87.97 -30.04 64.02
C GLY A 972 -89.21 -29.13 64.08
N LEU A 973 -89.02 -27.83 64.33
CA LEU A 973 -90.13 -26.84 64.37
C LEU A 973 -90.34 -26.24 62.98
N SER A 974 -91.55 -26.28 62.45
CA SER A 974 -91.83 -25.79 61.10
C SER A 974 -93.17 -25.08 60.96
N TYR A 975 -93.19 -24.06 60.10
CA TYR A 975 -94.38 -23.37 59.65
C TYR A 975 -94.62 -23.68 58.17
N LEU A 976 -95.78 -24.25 57.85
CA LEU A 976 -96.09 -24.75 56.51
C LEU A 976 -97.35 -24.08 55.94
N CYS A 977 -97.18 -23.43 54.80
CA CYS A 977 -98.24 -22.83 53.99
C CYS A 977 -98.20 -23.42 52.58
N THR A 978 -99.32 -24.04 52.17
CA THR A 978 -99.46 -24.72 50.87
C THR A 978 -100.73 -24.24 50.18
N ILE A 979 -100.60 -23.72 48.97
CA ILE A 979 -101.71 -23.22 48.15
C ILE A 979 -101.67 -23.94 46.82
N THR A 980 -102.72 -24.71 46.51
CA THR A 980 -102.77 -25.53 45.29
C THR A 980 -104.06 -25.30 44.52
N THR A 981 -103.93 -25.16 43.21
CA THR A 981 -105.05 -25.03 42.27
C THR A 981 -104.87 -26.06 41.15
N GLY A 982 -105.60 -27.18 41.22
CA GLY A 982 -105.46 -28.36 40.35
C GLY A 982 -105.39 -29.70 41.09
N LEU A 983 -105.20 -30.82 40.35
CA LEU A 983 -105.13 -32.18 40.93
C LEU A 983 -103.75 -32.43 41.56
N SER A 984 -103.71 -32.71 42.88
CA SER A 984 -102.45 -32.91 43.61
C SER A 984 -102.46 -34.11 44.54
N TYR A 985 -101.33 -34.82 44.62
CA TYR A 985 -101.14 -35.93 45.55
C TYR A 985 -100.15 -35.52 46.65
N LEU A 986 -100.57 -35.60 47.92
CA LEU A 986 -99.84 -35.04 49.07
C LEU A 986 -99.41 -36.14 50.04
N CYS A 987 -98.13 -36.16 50.40
CA CYS A 987 -97.55 -37.03 51.41
C CYS A 987 -96.67 -36.22 52.37
N THR A 988 -97.04 -36.17 53.66
CA THR A 988 -96.39 -35.35 54.70
C THR A 988 -95.98 -36.21 55.89
N ILE A 989 -94.70 -36.18 56.28
CA ILE A 989 -94.16 -36.97 57.40
C ILE A 989 -93.40 -36.03 58.33
N THR A 990 -93.81 -35.93 59.60
CA THR A 990 -93.28 -34.93 60.55
C THR A 990 -92.91 -35.56 61.88
N THR A 991 -91.72 -35.27 62.40
CA THR A 991 -91.29 -35.66 63.77
C THR A 991 -90.84 -34.40 64.55
N GLY A 992 -91.78 -33.78 65.29
CA GLY A 992 -91.60 -32.50 66.00
C GLY A 992 -92.90 -31.67 66.10
N LEU A 993 -92.86 -30.47 66.71
CA LEU A 993 -94.01 -29.53 66.82
C LEU A 993 -94.15 -28.69 65.52
N SER A 994 -95.32 -28.75 64.88
CA SER A 994 -95.61 -28.11 63.59
C SER A 994 -96.84 -27.19 63.65
N TYR A 995 -96.88 -26.17 62.78
CA TYR A 995 -98.00 -25.22 62.63
C TYR A 995 -98.41 -25.16 61.10
N LEU A 996 -99.65 -25.58 60.69
CA LEU A 996 -100.07 -26.04 59.31
C LEU A 996 -101.32 -25.33 58.68
N CYS A 997 -101.27 -24.92 57.40
CA CYS A 997 -102.41 -24.36 56.63
C CYS A 997 -102.45 -24.86 55.16
N THR A 998 -103.59 -25.41 54.74
CA THR A 998 -103.82 -26.04 53.42
C THR A 998 -105.08 -25.49 52.77
N ILE A 999 -104.98 -24.94 51.56
CA ILE A 999 -106.13 -24.43 50.79
C ILE A 999 -106.19 -25.17 49.46
N THR A 1000 -107.25 -25.95 49.28
CA THR A 1000 -107.56 -26.72 48.06
C THR A 1000 -108.91 -26.27 47.51
N SER A 1001 -108.94 -25.87 46.23
CA SER A 1001 -110.16 -25.57 45.49
C SER A 1001 -110.23 -26.50 44.29
N GLY A 1002 -111.28 -27.33 44.23
CA GLY A 1002 -111.51 -28.33 43.18
C GLY A 1002 -111.66 -27.73 41.78
#